data_AF-A0A8C7HHJ3-F1
#
_entry.id   AF-A0A8C7HHJ3-F1
#
_cell.length_a   1.000
_cell.length_b   1.000
_cell.length_c   1.000
_cell.angle_alpha   90.00
_cell.angle_beta   90.00
_cell.angle_gamma   90.00
#
_symmetry.space_group_name_H-M   'P 1'
#
loop_
_entity.id
_entity.type
_entity.pdbx_description
1 polymer ?
#
loop_
_entity_poly.entity_id
_entity_poly.type
_entity_poly.pdbx_seq_one_letter_code
_entity_poly.pdbx_strand_id
1 'polypeptide(L)'
;MGEPVSEMCDHLIKAVNVMMDAESSQIYRLEALKFCEEFKEKCPFCVPCGLQLADKAQTAVVRHFGLQILEHVIKFRWNNMPQQEKVQLKNCAMGLLSSGTYPILEEESHIKDVLARIIVEMIKREWPQHWPDMLKEMEALTSVGEAQTELVMMILLRLAEDVITFQTLPAQRRRDIQQTLTQNMESIFSFLLTILQLHVDEYRKLVNRQWLHPSAHCRVGVAALSTLAGYIDWVALAHLTNDNCRLLEMLCLLLSETELQLEAAECLLIAISRKGKLDDRKPLMVLFDDVAMHYILSAAQSADGAATYNTSSPTQPVVERHYIFLKRLCQVLCSLGSQLCFLVGSGVEVDVPANLSKYTEAFLAFTTHPSQFLRSSTQITWGTLFRHEILSKDPVIIQMMIKYFRATMTNLVKTGFPSRNDSPSCEYSRHDFDSDEDFNSFFNSFRAQQGEAVRNACRVVPLEGFQIAAEWLQYQISTPIDIGTTGSKMAEGLCSILSPSAVQWDAMTFFTESVVGQLFKNVEVEKLPVDQGIELLQAVLNYNTQDPLILSCVLTNLSSLFPFVTHRPHFLPQVLYKLFASITFEVVEESKAPRTRAVKNVRRHACSSIIKMSRDYPWFILCVFIMYISLSLQPCFDILYNQVKKLFSNEALLTQMEKCALIEALVLISNQFKDYTKQKAFLEELMATVAARWTSDEMRQVLLEPALFLAFLGADQLMAEGTDHTTGINRSRLSFCVYTILGVVKRARWPADLEEAKAGGFVAGYTPSGAPIYRNPCTPQVLALLPNLLALIRTHNNLFLPENMCRLSETFSRAYEVIEVERKVVLGLTQPVLDIYDSPVYKTHLERMQGFFCTLYDNCYHILGNAGLSLHQDFYTIEGLAEQIVGSALISLDNVPDHRLRPMLHILLSY
;
A
#
# COMPACT_ATOMS: atom_id res chain seq x y z
N MET A 1 47.52 6.39 -48.50
CA MET A 1 46.48 5.79 -47.63
C MET A 1 45.30 6.71 -47.34
N GLY A 2 45.33 8.03 -47.68
CA GLY A 2 44.22 8.95 -47.38
C GLY A 2 42.98 8.86 -48.27
N GLU A 3 43.14 8.63 -49.58
CA GLU A 3 42.00 8.51 -50.53
C GLU A 3 40.99 7.40 -50.19
N PRO A 4 41.38 6.13 -49.92
CA PRO A 4 40.41 5.07 -49.66
C PRO A 4 39.65 5.23 -48.34
N VAL A 5 40.22 5.94 -47.36
CA VAL A 5 39.55 6.23 -46.08
C VAL A 5 38.48 7.30 -46.26
N SER A 6 38.78 8.35 -47.03
CA SER A 6 37.81 9.42 -47.31
C SER A 6 36.61 8.91 -48.10
N GLU A 7 36.84 8.11 -49.14
CA GLU A 7 35.75 7.49 -49.90
C GLU A 7 34.87 6.58 -49.03
N MET A 8 35.48 5.82 -48.11
CA MET A 8 34.73 4.99 -47.18
C MET A 8 33.89 5.82 -46.22
N CYS A 9 34.41 6.95 -45.72
CA CYS A 9 33.66 7.86 -44.88
C CYS A 9 32.43 8.43 -45.60
N ASP A 10 32.55 8.80 -46.87
CA ASP A 10 31.40 9.30 -47.66
C ASP A 10 30.29 8.24 -47.82
N HIS A 11 30.66 6.97 -48.02
CA HIS A 11 29.70 5.87 -48.07
C HIS A 11 29.03 5.64 -46.71
N LEU A 12 29.79 5.71 -45.62
CA LEU A 12 29.24 5.58 -44.26
C LEU A 12 28.29 6.74 -43.93
N ILE A 13 28.62 7.97 -44.31
CA ILE A 13 27.73 9.13 -44.14
C ILE A 13 26.40 8.92 -44.87
N LYS A 14 26.45 8.46 -46.12
CA LYS A 14 25.23 8.12 -46.89
C LYS A 14 24.43 7.02 -46.22
N ALA A 15 25.08 5.94 -45.79
CA ALA A 15 24.43 4.83 -45.12
C ALA A 15 23.74 5.27 -43.82
N VAL A 16 24.42 6.07 -42.99
CA VAL A 16 23.86 6.61 -41.74
C VAL A 16 22.67 7.52 -42.02
N ASN A 17 22.75 8.40 -43.02
CA ASN A 17 21.66 9.29 -43.36
C ASN A 17 20.43 8.52 -43.87
N VAL A 18 20.61 7.50 -44.72
CA VAL A 18 19.52 6.61 -45.16
C VAL A 18 18.93 5.81 -44.00
N MET A 19 19.78 5.40 -43.04
CA MET A 19 19.33 4.63 -41.89
C MET A 19 18.45 5.46 -40.95
N MET A 20 18.80 6.74 -40.76
CA MET A 20 18.13 7.68 -39.83
C MET A 20 17.02 8.50 -40.48
N ASP A 21 16.87 8.45 -41.80
CA ASP A 21 15.81 9.12 -42.53
C ASP A 21 14.48 8.36 -42.41
N ALA A 22 13.42 9.07 -42.04
CA ALA A 22 12.07 8.52 -41.88
C ALA A 22 11.42 8.16 -43.24
N GLU A 23 11.79 8.85 -44.32
CA GLU A 23 11.23 8.63 -45.66
C GLU A 23 11.90 7.47 -46.41
N SER A 24 13.06 7.02 -45.93
CA SER A 24 13.81 5.93 -46.54
C SER A 24 13.05 4.59 -46.53
N SER A 25 13.09 3.88 -47.66
CA SER A 25 12.42 2.59 -47.81
C SER A 25 13.04 1.51 -46.90
N GLN A 26 12.23 0.51 -46.51
CA GLN A 26 12.72 -0.58 -45.66
C GLN A 26 13.88 -1.36 -46.29
N ILE A 27 13.88 -1.49 -47.62
CA ILE A 27 14.95 -2.19 -48.36
C ILE A 27 16.27 -1.43 -48.22
N TYR A 28 16.28 -0.12 -48.52
CA TYR A 28 17.49 0.69 -48.42
C TYR A 28 17.97 0.84 -46.97
N ARG A 29 17.05 0.92 -45.99
CA ARG A 29 17.41 0.95 -44.56
C ARG A 29 18.11 -0.34 -44.13
N LEU A 30 17.63 -1.51 -44.57
CA LEU A 30 18.26 -2.80 -44.28
C LEU A 30 19.63 -2.94 -44.96
N GLU A 31 19.76 -2.50 -46.21
CA GLU A 31 21.05 -2.50 -46.92
C GLU A 31 22.07 -1.60 -46.23
N ALA A 32 21.68 -0.38 -45.84
CA ALA A 32 22.53 0.55 -45.11
C ALA A 32 22.96 0.00 -43.73
N LEU A 33 22.03 -0.60 -42.98
CA LEU A 33 22.34 -1.22 -41.68
C LEU A 33 23.31 -2.40 -41.83
N LYS A 34 23.07 -3.27 -42.81
CA LYS A 34 23.96 -4.40 -43.10
C LYS A 34 25.36 -3.93 -43.47
N PHE A 35 25.46 -2.90 -44.31
CA PHE A 35 26.75 -2.30 -44.67
C PHE A 35 27.49 -1.75 -43.44
N CYS A 36 26.80 -1.04 -42.55
CA CYS A 36 27.39 -0.49 -41.33
C CYS A 36 27.87 -1.57 -40.34
N GLU A 37 27.13 -2.67 -40.15
CA GLU A 37 27.57 -3.78 -39.29
C GLU A 37 28.74 -4.55 -39.90
N GLU A 38 28.67 -4.87 -41.20
CA GLU A 38 29.78 -5.53 -41.90
C GLU A 38 31.06 -4.69 -41.86
N PHE A 39 30.94 -3.36 -41.96
CA PHE A 39 32.05 -2.43 -41.80
C PHE A 39 32.69 -2.57 -40.40
N LYS A 40 31.88 -2.47 -39.33
CA LYS A 40 32.36 -2.55 -37.94
C LYS A 40 33.12 -3.86 -37.65
N GLU A 41 32.58 -4.99 -38.14
CA GLU A 41 33.17 -6.32 -37.91
C GLU A 41 34.43 -6.59 -38.74
N LYS A 42 34.40 -6.30 -40.06
CA LYS A 42 35.37 -6.85 -41.01
C LYS A 42 36.41 -5.83 -41.49
N CYS A 43 36.12 -4.53 -41.48
CA CYS A 43 37.00 -3.54 -42.09
C CYS A 43 38.24 -3.26 -41.20
N PRO A 44 39.48 -3.21 -41.74
CA PRO A 44 40.65 -2.80 -40.96
C PRO A 44 40.69 -1.28 -40.70
N PHE A 45 39.96 -0.47 -41.47
CA PHE A 45 39.99 0.99 -41.39
C PHE A 45 38.99 1.60 -40.39
N CYS A 46 38.43 0.80 -39.47
CA CYS A 46 37.43 1.28 -38.51
C CYS A 46 37.91 2.46 -37.66
N VAL A 47 39.15 2.42 -37.15
CA VAL A 47 39.71 3.50 -36.32
C VAL A 47 39.88 4.82 -37.09
N PRO A 48 40.58 4.86 -38.25
CA PRO A 48 40.73 6.11 -38.99
C PRO A 48 39.40 6.67 -39.52
N CYS A 49 38.48 5.82 -40.01
CA CYS A 49 37.16 6.28 -40.40
C CYS A 49 36.35 6.81 -39.20
N GLY A 50 36.38 6.11 -38.07
CA GLY A 50 35.67 6.53 -36.85
C GLY A 50 36.13 7.91 -36.36
N LEU A 51 37.45 8.16 -36.37
CA LEU A 51 38.02 9.45 -36.00
C LEU A 51 37.64 10.57 -36.99
N GLN A 52 37.66 10.31 -38.30
CA GLN A 52 37.27 11.29 -39.31
C GLN A 52 35.78 11.64 -39.25
N LEU A 53 34.92 10.65 -38.99
CA LEU A 53 33.48 10.86 -38.83
C LEU A 53 33.13 11.57 -37.52
N ALA A 54 33.96 11.43 -36.47
CA ALA A 54 33.78 12.07 -35.17
C ALA A 54 34.16 13.58 -35.15
N ASP A 55 34.71 14.11 -36.24
CA ASP A 55 35.13 15.51 -36.35
C ASP A 55 33.94 16.49 -36.19
N LYS A 56 34.20 17.66 -35.58
CA LYS A 56 33.19 18.69 -35.34
C LYS A 56 32.53 19.20 -36.62
N ALA A 57 33.23 19.18 -37.75
CA ALA A 57 32.68 19.63 -39.04
C ALA A 57 31.51 18.75 -39.52
N GLN A 58 31.34 17.54 -38.98
CA GLN A 58 30.26 16.62 -39.33
C GLN A 58 29.00 16.87 -38.49
N THR A 59 27.85 16.39 -38.99
CA THR A 59 26.59 16.45 -38.24
C THR A 59 26.65 15.59 -36.97
N ALA A 60 25.88 15.94 -35.94
CA ALA A 60 25.86 15.17 -34.68
C ALA A 60 25.54 13.68 -34.90
N VAL A 61 24.64 13.35 -35.83
CA VAL A 61 24.29 11.96 -36.17
C VAL A 61 25.51 11.20 -36.71
N VAL A 62 26.27 11.80 -37.62
CA VAL A 62 27.49 11.21 -38.19
C VAL A 62 28.59 11.11 -37.13
N ARG A 63 28.77 12.15 -36.32
CA ARG A 63 29.72 12.17 -35.20
C ARG A 63 29.44 11.05 -34.21
N HIS A 64 28.19 10.89 -33.81
CA HIS A 64 27.75 9.81 -32.91
C HIS A 64 28.09 8.44 -33.50
N PHE A 65 27.82 8.21 -34.78
CA PHE A 65 28.16 6.95 -35.44
C PHE A 65 29.68 6.71 -35.52
N GLY A 66 30.47 7.74 -35.82
CA GLY A 66 31.93 7.69 -35.80
C GLY A 66 32.47 7.26 -34.43
N LEU A 67 31.98 7.88 -33.36
CA LEU A 67 32.31 7.51 -31.98
C LEU A 67 31.83 6.09 -31.63
N GLN A 68 30.65 5.68 -32.09
CA GLN A 68 30.14 4.31 -31.89
C GLN A 68 31.02 3.25 -32.56
N ILE A 69 31.62 3.54 -33.72
CA ILE A 69 32.61 2.66 -34.36
C ILE A 69 33.82 2.49 -33.45
N LEU A 70 34.35 3.59 -32.88
CA LEU A 70 35.49 3.55 -31.97
C LEU A 70 35.18 2.73 -30.71
N GLU A 71 34.00 2.92 -30.12
CA GLU A 71 33.51 2.13 -29.00
C GLU A 71 33.46 0.63 -29.34
N HIS A 72 32.92 0.28 -30.53
CA HIS A 72 32.86 -1.11 -31.00
C HIS A 72 34.26 -1.74 -31.11
N VAL A 73 35.23 -1.00 -31.67
CA VAL A 73 36.62 -1.47 -31.78
C VAL A 73 37.19 -1.78 -30.39
N ILE A 74 36.97 -0.90 -29.41
CA ILE A 74 37.45 -1.08 -28.03
C ILE A 74 36.77 -2.27 -27.33
N LYS A 75 35.47 -2.48 -27.58
CA LYS A 75 34.72 -3.58 -26.95
C LYS A 75 35.14 -4.96 -27.48
N PHE A 76 35.25 -5.10 -28.80
CA PHE A 76 35.33 -6.41 -29.44
C PHE A 76 36.69 -6.72 -30.08
N ARG A 77 37.40 -5.71 -30.58
CA ARG A 77 38.64 -5.91 -31.35
C ARG A 77 39.91 -5.58 -30.56
N TRP A 78 39.77 -4.91 -29.41
CA TRP A 78 40.88 -4.45 -28.57
C TRP A 78 41.92 -5.52 -28.23
N ASN A 79 41.48 -6.73 -27.87
CA ASN A 79 42.40 -7.80 -27.48
C ASN A 79 43.34 -8.21 -28.62
N ASN A 80 42.91 -8.07 -29.87
CA ASN A 80 43.67 -8.45 -31.06
C ASN A 80 44.48 -7.28 -31.64
N MET A 81 44.35 -6.07 -31.10
CA MET A 81 45.08 -4.90 -31.58
C MET A 81 46.53 -4.88 -31.08
N PRO A 82 47.50 -4.49 -31.91
CA PRO A 82 48.88 -4.30 -31.48
C PRO A 82 49.00 -3.12 -30.50
N GLN A 83 50.00 -3.18 -29.62
CA GLN A 83 50.15 -2.20 -28.54
C GLN A 83 50.29 -0.75 -29.05
N GLN A 84 50.97 -0.55 -30.19
CA GLN A 84 51.13 0.77 -30.78
C GLN A 84 49.79 1.39 -31.22
N GLU A 85 48.89 0.60 -31.81
CA GLU A 85 47.55 1.06 -32.21
C GLU A 85 46.66 1.38 -31.01
N LYS A 86 46.78 0.60 -29.92
CA LYS A 86 46.07 0.89 -28.65
C LYS A 86 46.48 2.25 -28.08
N VAL A 87 47.79 2.51 -28.00
CA VAL A 87 48.33 3.79 -27.52
C VAL A 87 47.91 4.93 -28.44
N GLN A 88 47.94 4.74 -29.75
CA GLN A 88 47.46 5.74 -30.71
C GLN A 88 45.96 6.05 -30.53
N LEU A 89 45.12 5.02 -30.45
CA LEU A 89 43.67 5.19 -30.25
C LEU A 89 43.37 5.89 -28.92
N LYS A 90 44.07 5.51 -27.84
CA LYS A 90 43.99 6.19 -26.55
C LYS A 90 44.36 7.67 -26.67
N ASN A 91 45.49 8.01 -27.30
CA ASN A 91 45.92 9.39 -27.49
C ASN A 91 44.92 10.20 -28.34
N CYS A 92 44.36 9.61 -29.39
CA CYS A 92 43.33 10.23 -30.21
C CYS A 92 42.04 10.48 -29.40
N ALA A 93 41.58 9.50 -28.62
CA ALA A 93 40.40 9.66 -27.77
C ALA A 93 40.60 10.72 -26.69
N MET A 94 41.79 10.80 -26.07
CA MET A 94 42.14 11.89 -25.15
C MET A 94 42.21 13.25 -25.86
N GLY A 95 42.66 13.29 -27.11
CA GLY A 95 42.61 14.49 -27.96
C GLY A 95 41.17 14.95 -28.27
N LEU A 96 40.26 13.99 -28.49
CA LEU A 96 38.83 14.26 -28.66
C LEU A 96 38.20 14.82 -27.38
N LEU A 97 38.60 14.33 -26.20
CA LEU A 97 38.16 14.92 -24.92
C LEU A 97 38.66 16.35 -24.75
N SER A 98 39.92 16.63 -25.06
CA SER A 98 40.52 17.94 -24.78
C SER A 98 40.01 19.03 -25.73
N SER A 99 39.84 18.70 -27.01
CA SER A 99 39.57 19.71 -28.04
C SER A 99 38.57 19.27 -29.11
N GLY A 100 38.06 18.03 -29.07
CA GLY A 100 37.14 17.46 -30.06
C GLY A 100 35.65 17.73 -29.82
N THR A 101 35.27 18.38 -28.73
CA THR A 101 33.88 18.77 -28.44
C THR A 101 33.63 20.27 -28.56
N TYR A 102 32.38 20.65 -28.86
CA TYR A 102 31.87 22.01 -28.77
C TYR A 102 31.83 22.51 -27.31
N PRO A 103 31.68 23.82 -27.09
CA PRO A 103 31.46 24.36 -25.74
C PRO A 103 30.30 23.68 -25.02
N ILE A 104 30.34 23.71 -23.68
CA ILE A 104 29.46 22.92 -22.82
C ILE A 104 27.96 23.12 -23.12
N LEU A 105 27.54 24.34 -23.49
CA LEU A 105 26.14 24.68 -23.75
C LEU A 105 25.67 24.31 -25.17
N GLU A 106 26.60 24.17 -26.12
CA GLU A 106 26.30 23.88 -27.53
C GLU A 106 26.40 22.39 -27.85
N GLU A 107 27.28 21.66 -27.16
CA GLU A 107 27.49 20.24 -27.43
C GLU A 107 26.31 19.38 -26.98
N GLU A 108 25.89 18.49 -27.87
CA GLU A 108 24.80 17.55 -27.69
C GLU A 108 25.10 16.51 -26.60
N SER A 109 24.11 16.21 -25.74
CA SER A 109 24.28 15.28 -24.61
C SER A 109 24.69 13.87 -25.05
N HIS A 110 24.11 13.38 -26.16
CA HIS A 110 24.40 12.04 -26.68
C HIS A 110 25.83 11.91 -27.22
N ILE A 111 26.45 12.99 -27.69
CA ILE A 111 27.86 12.99 -28.10
C ILE A 111 28.78 12.85 -26.89
N LYS A 112 28.47 13.61 -25.83
CA LYS A 112 29.20 13.53 -24.54
C LYS A 112 29.10 12.12 -23.95
N ASP A 113 27.91 11.50 -24.00
CA ASP A 113 27.69 10.14 -23.54
C ASP A 113 28.56 9.11 -24.28
N VAL A 114 28.56 9.11 -25.62
CA VAL A 114 29.37 8.12 -26.38
C VAL A 114 30.85 8.34 -26.13
N LEU A 115 31.29 9.60 -26.06
CA LEU A 115 32.68 9.91 -25.77
C LEU A 115 33.08 9.41 -24.37
N ALA A 116 32.23 9.62 -23.35
CA ALA A 116 32.45 9.07 -22.02
C ALA A 116 32.49 7.52 -22.05
N ARG A 117 31.60 6.87 -22.81
CA ARG A 117 31.59 5.40 -22.98
C ARG A 117 32.89 4.88 -23.58
N ILE A 118 33.43 5.53 -24.61
CA ILE A 118 34.73 5.17 -25.22
C ILE A 118 35.83 5.15 -24.15
N ILE A 119 35.90 6.19 -23.34
CA ILE A 119 36.94 6.32 -22.31
C ILE A 119 36.75 5.27 -21.22
N VAL A 120 35.52 5.08 -20.72
CA VAL A 120 35.22 4.06 -19.71
C VAL A 120 35.54 2.66 -20.24
N GLU A 121 35.24 2.33 -21.50
CA GLU A 121 35.63 1.04 -22.08
C GLU A 121 37.14 0.83 -22.10
N MET A 122 37.93 1.87 -22.41
CA MET A 122 39.40 1.79 -22.30
C MET A 122 39.86 1.62 -20.85
N ILE A 123 39.27 2.36 -19.90
CA ILE A 123 39.56 2.22 -18.46
C ILE A 123 39.30 0.77 -18.03
N LYS A 124 38.15 0.20 -18.37
CA LYS A 124 37.80 -1.20 -18.05
C LYS A 124 38.82 -2.22 -18.56
N ARG A 125 39.48 -1.93 -19.68
CA ARG A 125 40.49 -2.82 -20.31
C ARG A 125 41.90 -2.63 -19.78
N GLU A 126 42.30 -1.40 -19.46
CA GLU A 126 43.70 -1.08 -19.16
C GLU A 126 43.95 -0.66 -17.70
N TRP A 127 43.02 0.03 -17.05
CA TRP A 127 43.15 0.46 -15.65
C TRP A 127 42.83 -0.69 -14.67
N PRO A 128 43.70 -0.99 -13.69
CA PRO A 128 44.75 -0.12 -13.16
C PRO A 128 46.17 -0.30 -13.73
N GLN A 129 46.56 -1.51 -14.16
CA GLN A 129 47.97 -1.84 -14.37
C GLN A 129 48.61 -1.16 -15.59
N HIS A 130 47.87 -0.99 -16.69
CA HIS A 130 48.39 -0.46 -17.95
C HIS A 130 48.12 1.03 -18.13
N TRP A 131 47.40 1.66 -17.18
CA TRP A 131 47.11 3.09 -17.20
C TRP A 131 47.18 3.70 -15.78
N PRO A 132 48.35 3.68 -15.12
CA PRO A 132 48.48 4.10 -13.73
C PRO A 132 48.15 5.59 -13.49
N ASP A 133 48.47 6.45 -14.46
CA ASP A 133 48.24 7.90 -14.36
C ASP A 133 46.82 8.34 -14.80
N MET A 134 45.89 7.40 -15.00
CA MET A 134 44.52 7.70 -15.47
C MET A 134 43.82 8.81 -14.67
N LEU A 135 43.85 8.72 -13.33
CA LEU A 135 43.20 9.73 -12.48
C LEU A 135 43.85 11.12 -12.62
N LYS A 136 45.18 11.19 -12.75
CA LYS A 136 45.91 12.45 -12.96
C LYS A 136 45.62 13.06 -14.33
N GLU A 137 45.50 12.23 -15.36
CA GLU A 137 45.10 12.68 -16.70
C GLU A 137 43.68 13.26 -16.70
N MET A 138 42.74 12.61 -15.99
CA MET A 138 41.36 13.14 -15.83
C MET A 138 41.34 14.45 -15.05
N GLU A 139 42.14 14.56 -13.98
CA GLU A 139 42.27 15.81 -13.21
C GLU A 139 42.84 16.94 -14.08
N ALA A 140 43.90 16.69 -14.87
CA ALA A 140 44.47 17.67 -15.77
C ALA A 140 43.48 18.16 -16.84
N LEU A 141 42.59 17.29 -17.33
CA LEU A 141 41.55 17.67 -18.29
C LEU A 141 40.56 18.69 -17.72
N THR A 142 40.25 18.63 -16.42
CA THR A 142 39.33 19.61 -15.81
C THR A 142 39.88 21.04 -15.81
N SER A 143 41.20 21.19 -15.85
CA SER A 143 41.84 22.51 -15.94
C SER A 143 41.76 23.15 -17.34
N VAL A 144 41.27 22.42 -18.35
CA VAL A 144 41.13 22.92 -19.73
C VAL A 144 39.88 23.79 -19.90
N GLY A 145 38.77 23.43 -19.25
CA GLY A 145 37.49 24.14 -19.39
C GLY A 145 36.29 23.40 -18.78
N GLU A 146 35.13 24.04 -18.81
CA GLU A 146 33.89 23.53 -18.21
C GLU A 146 33.37 22.29 -18.95
N ALA A 147 33.49 22.26 -20.28
CA ALA A 147 33.06 21.12 -21.09
C ALA A 147 33.86 19.85 -20.77
N GLN A 148 35.17 19.99 -20.59
CA GLN A 148 36.07 18.89 -20.22
C GLN A 148 35.77 18.42 -18.80
N THR A 149 35.49 19.36 -17.88
CA THR A 149 35.10 19.02 -16.52
C THR A 149 33.80 18.21 -16.48
N GLU A 150 32.77 18.62 -17.23
CA GLU A 150 31.52 17.85 -17.36
C GLU A 150 31.78 16.44 -17.92
N LEU A 151 32.59 16.32 -18.97
CA LEU A 151 32.96 15.01 -19.55
C LEU A 151 33.67 14.11 -18.53
N VAL A 152 34.60 14.66 -17.74
CA VAL A 152 35.28 13.90 -16.68
C VAL A 152 34.28 13.42 -15.63
N MET A 153 33.33 14.27 -15.21
CA MET A 153 32.26 13.86 -14.29
C MET A 153 31.42 12.72 -14.86
N MET A 154 31.03 12.78 -16.14
CA MET A 154 30.30 11.71 -16.83
C MET A 154 31.10 10.41 -16.91
N ILE A 155 32.41 10.48 -17.20
CA ILE A 155 33.30 9.32 -17.24
C ILE A 155 33.39 8.65 -15.86
N LEU A 156 33.61 9.43 -14.79
CA LEU A 156 33.72 8.90 -13.44
C LEU A 156 32.41 8.29 -12.95
N LEU A 157 31.27 8.93 -13.24
CA LEU A 157 29.94 8.40 -12.93
C LEU A 157 29.71 7.07 -13.64
N ARG A 158 29.90 7.05 -14.96
CA ARG A 158 29.67 5.84 -15.76
C ARG A 158 30.61 4.69 -15.39
N LEU A 159 31.85 5.00 -15.01
CA LEU A 159 32.78 4.01 -14.48
C LEU A 159 32.26 3.35 -13.20
N ALA A 160 31.76 4.16 -12.25
CA ALA A 160 31.17 3.63 -11.01
C ALA A 160 29.93 2.77 -11.30
N GLU A 161 29.03 3.24 -12.17
CA GLU A 161 27.84 2.50 -12.59
C GLU A 161 28.19 1.14 -13.22
N ASP A 162 29.11 1.11 -14.19
CA ASP A 162 29.49 -0.10 -14.91
C ASP A 162 30.17 -1.15 -14.01
N VAL A 163 30.96 -0.70 -13.03
CA VAL A 163 31.77 -1.56 -12.15
C VAL A 163 30.96 -2.04 -10.94
N ILE A 164 30.19 -1.14 -10.31
CA ILE A 164 29.50 -1.39 -9.04
C ILE A 164 28.06 -1.85 -9.28
N THR A 165 27.29 -1.07 -10.05
CA THR A 165 25.84 -1.25 -10.22
C THR A 165 25.53 -2.32 -11.26
N PHE A 166 25.98 -2.13 -12.50
CA PHE A 166 25.64 -2.99 -13.64
C PHE A 166 26.57 -4.21 -13.78
N GLN A 167 27.77 -4.14 -13.20
CA GLN A 167 28.75 -5.22 -13.20
C GLN A 167 29.04 -5.78 -14.60
N THR A 168 29.21 -4.91 -15.60
CA THR A 168 29.38 -5.29 -17.02
C THR A 168 30.73 -5.95 -17.33
N LEU A 169 31.61 -6.07 -16.34
CA LEU A 169 32.95 -6.65 -16.46
C LEU A 169 33.03 -8.10 -15.96
N PRO A 170 34.00 -8.90 -16.47
CA PRO A 170 34.38 -10.16 -15.85
C PRO A 170 34.75 -9.99 -14.38
N ALA A 171 34.36 -10.96 -13.54
CA ALA A 171 34.44 -10.86 -12.08
C ALA A 171 35.85 -10.53 -11.55
N GLN A 172 36.91 -11.09 -12.14
CA GLN A 172 38.28 -10.80 -11.73
C GLN A 172 38.65 -9.35 -12.04
N ARG A 173 38.43 -8.89 -13.28
CA ARG A 173 38.74 -7.52 -13.69
C ARG A 173 37.95 -6.50 -12.88
N ARG A 174 36.68 -6.78 -12.61
CA ARG A 174 35.83 -5.96 -11.75
C ARG A 174 36.41 -5.79 -10.36
N ARG A 175 36.89 -6.87 -9.72
CA ARG A 175 37.52 -6.82 -8.40
C ARG A 175 38.77 -5.95 -8.39
N ASP A 176 39.62 -6.08 -9.41
CA ASP A 176 40.85 -5.28 -9.52
C ASP A 176 40.53 -3.78 -9.59
N ILE A 177 39.54 -3.40 -10.41
CA ILE A 177 39.09 -2.02 -10.58
C ILE A 177 38.43 -1.51 -9.29
N GLN A 178 37.53 -2.29 -8.69
CA GLN A 178 36.85 -1.92 -7.44
C GLN A 178 37.84 -1.74 -6.28
N GLN A 179 38.84 -2.62 -6.17
CA GLN A 179 39.90 -2.49 -5.18
C GLN A 179 40.71 -1.22 -5.40
N THR A 180 41.04 -0.90 -6.65
CA THR A 180 41.78 0.33 -6.98
C THR A 180 40.95 1.58 -6.72
N LEU A 181 39.65 1.57 -7.04
CA LEU A 181 38.73 2.66 -6.69
C LEU A 181 38.71 2.87 -5.18
N THR A 182 38.59 1.80 -4.40
CA THR A 182 38.57 1.86 -2.93
C THR A 182 39.87 2.42 -2.37
N GLN A 183 41.02 2.01 -2.93
CA GLN A 183 42.34 2.50 -2.52
C GLN A 183 42.53 4.00 -2.80
N ASN A 184 42.01 4.51 -3.92
CA ASN A 184 42.12 5.91 -4.31
C ASN A 184 40.89 6.75 -3.92
N MET A 185 39.98 6.20 -3.12
CA MET A 185 38.67 6.81 -2.89
C MET A 185 38.77 8.16 -2.20
N GLU A 186 39.68 8.32 -1.25
CA GLU A 186 39.92 9.60 -0.58
C GLU A 186 40.30 10.71 -1.58
N SER A 187 41.22 10.40 -2.50
CA SER A 187 41.63 11.33 -3.56
C SER A 187 40.51 11.63 -4.54
N ILE A 188 39.77 10.61 -4.99
CA ILE A 188 38.66 10.77 -5.93
C ILE A 188 37.56 11.62 -5.29
N PHE A 189 37.20 11.34 -4.04
CA PHE A 189 36.13 12.04 -3.33
C PHE A 189 36.51 13.50 -3.03
N SER A 190 37.74 13.74 -2.59
CA SER A 190 38.27 15.10 -2.40
C SER A 190 38.28 15.89 -3.71
N PHE A 191 38.64 15.25 -4.82
CA PHE A 191 38.62 15.85 -6.15
C PHE A 191 37.18 16.25 -6.57
N LEU A 192 36.21 15.33 -6.45
CA LEU A 192 34.80 15.62 -6.77
C LEU A 192 34.25 16.78 -5.92
N LEU A 193 34.56 16.79 -4.63
CA LEU A 193 34.14 17.85 -3.72
C LEU A 193 34.76 19.22 -4.09
N THR A 194 36.04 19.22 -4.46
CA THR A 194 36.76 20.45 -4.86
C THR A 194 36.20 21.03 -6.15
N ILE A 195 35.93 20.18 -7.15
CA ILE A 195 35.30 20.60 -8.42
C ILE A 195 33.92 21.19 -8.15
N LEU A 196 33.09 20.51 -7.36
CA LEU A 196 31.76 21.00 -7.03
C LEU A 196 31.83 22.38 -6.35
N GLN A 197 32.69 22.53 -5.35
CA GLN A 197 32.83 23.81 -4.65
C GLN A 197 33.33 24.93 -5.58
N LEU A 198 34.36 24.67 -6.38
CA LEU A 198 34.93 25.65 -7.30
C LEU A 198 33.87 26.20 -8.26
N HIS A 199 33.11 25.31 -8.91
CA HIS A 199 32.12 25.72 -9.90
C HIS A 199 30.88 26.35 -9.25
N VAL A 200 30.49 25.95 -8.05
CA VAL A 200 29.41 26.60 -7.30
C VAL A 200 29.79 28.02 -6.88
N ASP A 201 31.03 28.23 -6.42
CA ASP A 201 31.52 29.54 -6.02
C ASP A 201 31.61 30.50 -7.22
N GLU A 202 32.11 30.02 -8.37
CA GLU A 202 32.10 30.82 -9.61
C GLU A 202 30.68 31.09 -10.13
N TYR A 203 29.79 30.10 -10.06
CA TYR A 203 28.37 30.28 -10.39
C TYR A 203 27.75 31.41 -9.55
N ARG A 204 27.88 31.37 -8.23
CA ARG A 204 27.35 32.40 -7.31
C ARG A 204 27.93 33.79 -7.61
N LYS A 205 29.22 33.88 -7.88
CA LYS A 205 29.88 35.16 -8.26
C LYS A 205 29.30 35.72 -9.55
N LEU A 206 29.04 34.89 -10.55
CA LEU A 206 28.53 35.30 -11.86
C LEU A 206 27.04 35.66 -11.82
N VAL A 207 26.23 34.91 -11.07
CA VAL A 207 24.80 35.21 -10.86
C VAL A 207 24.63 36.60 -10.23
N ASN A 208 25.41 36.90 -9.18
CA ASN A 208 25.38 38.21 -8.52
C ASN A 208 25.80 39.38 -9.43
N ARG A 209 26.51 39.09 -10.53
CA ARG A 209 27.01 40.10 -11.47
C ARG A 209 26.22 40.17 -12.78
N GLN A 210 25.16 39.35 -12.98
CA GLN A 210 24.31 39.31 -14.20
C GLN A 210 25.07 39.09 -15.54
N TRP A 211 26.10 38.22 -15.57
CA TRP A 211 26.89 37.94 -16.79
C TRP A 211 26.31 36.82 -17.68
N LEU A 212 26.82 36.70 -18.93
CA LEU A 212 26.35 35.77 -19.98
C LEU A 212 26.66 34.26 -19.76
N HIS A 213 27.50 33.85 -18.80
CA HIS A 213 27.95 32.45 -18.63
C HIS A 213 27.68 31.71 -17.30
N PRO A 214 26.75 32.11 -16.39
CA PRO A 214 26.50 31.34 -15.16
C PRO A 214 26.01 29.91 -15.44
N SER A 215 25.31 29.70 -16.56
CA SER A 215 24.74 28.39 -16.93
C SER A 215 25.81 27.29 -17.16
N ALA A 216 27.02 27.66 -17.61
CA ALA A 216 28.11 26.70 -17.83
C ALA A 216 28.61 26.10 -16.51
N HIS A 217 28.95 26.94 -15.52
CA HIS A 217 29.36 26.48 -14.19
C HIS A 217 28.23 25.76 -13.46
N CYS A 218 26.98 26.19 -13.64
CA CYS A 218 25.82 25.49 -13.10
C CYS A 218 25.71 24.06 -13.64
N ARG A 219 25.88 23.86 -14.95
CA ARG A 219 25.83 22.55 -15.59
C ARG A 219 26.95 21.62 -15.11
N VAL A 220 28.16 22.15 -14.87
CA VAL A 220 29.23 21.39 -14.22
C VAL A 220 28.85 21.02 -12.79
N GLY A 221 28.24 21.94 -12.03
CA GLY A 221 27.74 21.67 -10.68
C GLY A 221 26.71 20.53 -10.65
N VAL A 222 25.76 20.52 -11.58
CA VAL A 222 24.79 19.43 -11.77
C VAL A 222 25.51 18.12 -12.06
N ALA A 223 26.44 18.10 -13.02
CA ALA A 223 27.19 16.89 -13.36
C ALA A 223 28.02 16.38 -12.17
N ALA A 224 28.66 17.26 -11.41
CA ALA A 224 29.42 16.90 -10.22
C ALA A 224 28.53 16.33 -9.11
N LEU A 225 27.34 16.88 -8.88
CA LEU A 225 26.36 16.34 -7.93
C LEU A 225 25.85 14.97 -8.40
N SER A 226 25.51 14.79 -9.67
CA SER A 226 25.11 13.49 -10.22
C SER A 226 26.22 12.45 -10.08
N THR A 227 27.48 12.83 -10.33
CA THR A 227 28.62 11.95 -10.11
C THR A 227 28.77 11.61 -8.63
N LEU A 228 28.70 12.58 -7.72
CA LEU A 228 28.74 12.34 -6.28
C LEU A 228 27.62 11.38 -5.84
N ALA A 229 26.40 11.55 -6.32
CA ALA A 229 25.28 10.64 -6.03
C ALA A 229 25.62 9.18 -6.39
N GLY A 230 26.26 8.96 -7.54
CA GLY A 230 26.72 7.64 -7.99
C GLY A 230 27.86 7.03 -7.15
N TYR A 231 28.58 7.82 -6.36
CA TYR A 231 29.63 7.33 -5.45
C TYR A 231 29.12 7.19 -4.00
N ILE A 232 28.36 8.16 -3.49
CA ILE A 232 27.86 8.22 -2.10
C ILE A 232 27.14 6.91 -1.71
N ASP A 233 26.42 6.30 -2.64
CA ASP A 233 25.63 5.09 -2.39
C ASP A 233 26.45 3.88 -1.92
N TRP A 234 27.74 3.77 -2.28
CA TRP A 234 28.52 2.56 -2.00
C TRP A 234 29.87 2.82 -1.31
N VAL A 235 30.38 4.04 -1.33
CA VAL A 235 31.62 4.39 -0.62
C VAL A 235 31.52 4.19 0.90
N ALA A 236 32.66 4.00 1.56
CA ALA A 236 32.72 3.92 3.01
C ALA A 236 32.22 5.23 3.66
N LEU A 237 31.43 5.13 4.73
CA LEU A 237 30.86 6.30 5.43
C LEU A 237 31.94 7.26 5.97
N ALA A 238 33.15 6.76 6.23
CA ALA A 238 34.30 7.59 6.62
C ALA A 238 34.59 8.71 5.60
N HIS A 239 34.38 8.47 4.29
CA HIS A 239 34.59 9.50 3.27
C HIS A 239 33.48 10.56 3.27
N LEU A 240 32.25 10.18 3.64
CA LEU A 240 31.12 11.12 3.75
C LEU A 240 31.26 12.05 4.96
N THR A 241 31.88 11.52 6.02
CA THR A 241 32.03 12.17 7.32
C THR A 241 33.40 12.83 7.51
N ASN A 242 34.26 12.74 6.49
CA ASN A 242 35.59 13.36 6.48
C ASN A 242 35.48 14.90 6.60
N ASP A 243 36.54 15.54 7.10
CA ASP A 243 36.61 16.99 7.30
C ASP A 243 35.38 17.58 8.02
N ASN A 244 34.96 16.94 9.13
CA ASN A 244 33.76 17.33 9.90
C ASN A 244 32.46 17.35 9.08
N CYS A 245 32.28 16.38 8.17
CA CYS A 245 31.08 16.29 7.32
C CYS A 245 30.88 17.48 6.35
N ARG A 246 31.96 18.11 5.88
CA ARG A 246 31.94 19.24 4.93
C ARG A 246 31.04 19.01 3.71
N LEU A 247 30.97 17.78 3.20
CA LEU A 247 30.06 17.43 2.12
C LEU A 247 28.61 17.72 2.49
N LEU A 248 28.16 17.27 3.66
CA LEU A 248 26.78 17.44 4.11
C LEU A 248 26.44 18.92 4.28
N GLU A 249 27.35 19.70 4.87
CA GLU A 249 27.20 21.16 5.00
C GLU A 249 27.05 21.83 3.62
N MET A 250 27.91 21.46 2.66
CA MET A 250 27.86 22.02 1.32
C MET A 250 26.57 21.65 0.59
N LEU A 251 26.11 20.40 0.73
CA LEU A 251 24.83 19.99 0.16
C LEU A 251 23.64 20.74 0.79
N CYS A 252 23.66 20.98 2.11
CA CYS A 252 22.65 21.81 2.77
C CYS A 252 22.65 23.25 2.26
N LEU A 253 23.82 23.85 2.04
CA LEU A 253 23.94 25.18 1.44
C LEU A 253 23.34 25.24 0.02
N LEU A 254 23.50 24.16 -0.75
CA LEU A 254 22.98 24.05 -2.11
C LEU A 254 21.45 23.87 -2.17
N LEU A 255 20.79 23.51 -1.07
CA LEU A 255 19.32 23.46 -1.00
C LEU A 255 18.67 24.85 -1.21
N SER A 256 19.42 25.93 -1.03
CA SER A 256 18.93 27.31 -1.28
C SER A 256 19.08 27.74 -2.75
N GLU A 257 19.81 26.99 -3.57
CA GLU A 257 20.10 27.34 -4.97
C GLU A 257 19.11 26.62 -5.90
N THR A 258 18.22 27.37 -6.55
CA THR A 258 17.07 26.79 -7.28
C THR A 258 17.45 25.80 -8.38
N GLU A 259 18.59 26.02 -9.03
CA GLU A 259 19.09 25.18 -10.12
C GLU A 259 19.79 23.90 -9.64
N LEU A 260 20.32 23.88 -8.42
CA LEU A 260 21.14 22.76 -7.88
C LEU A 260 20.47 22.02 -6.71
N GLN A 261 19.40 22.57 -6.14
CA GLN A 261 18.74 22.05 -4.94
C GLN A 261 18.24 20.61 -5.10
N LEU A 262 17.80 20.20 -6.30
CA LEU A 262 17.25 18.86 -6.53
C LEU A 262 18.34 17.81 -6.42
N GLU A 263 19.42 18.01 -7.15
CA GLU A 263 20.57 17.12 -7.21
C GLU A 263 21.30 17.08 -5.86
N ALA A 264 21.34 18.21 -5.14
CA ALA A 264 21.84 18.27 -3.77
C ALA A 264 20.96 17.48 -2.78
N ALA A 265 19.63 17.61 -2.88
CA ALA A 265 18.69 16.84 -2.08
C ALA A 265 18.78 15.33 -2.36
N GLU A 266 19.01 14.93 -3.61
CA GLU A 266 19.26 13.53 -3.98
C GLU A 266 20.55 13.00 -3.34
N CYS A 267 21.65 13.75 -3.40
CA CYS A 267 22.90 13.39 -2.72
C CYS A 267 22.71 13.21 -1.21
N LEU A 268 22.01 14.16 -0.56
CA LEU A 268 21.68 14.07 0.87
C LEU A 268 20.82 12.85 1.17
N LEU A 269 19.81 12.59 0.35
CA LEU A 269 18.92 11.45 0.53
C LEU A 269 19.69 10.13 0.49
N ILE A 270 20.57 9.96 -0.51
CA ILE A 270 21.40 8.77 -0.66
C ILE A 270 22.33 8.64 0.55
N ALA A 271 23.01 9.72 0.94
CA ALA A 271 23.93 9.72 2.09
C ALA A 271 23.25 9.30 3.40
N ILE A 272 22.08 9.88 3.71
CA ILE A 272 21.36 9.64 4.96
C ILE A 272 20.66 8.27 4.94
N SER A 273 20.28 7.78 3.76
CA SER A 273 19.63 6.47 3.62
C SER A 273 20.61 5.29 3.71
N ARG A 274 21.92 5.55 3.84
CA ARG A 274 22.94 4.52 4.01
C ARG A 274 22.69 3.70 5.27
N LYS A 275 22.72 2.38 5.09
CA LYS A 275 22.71 1.39 6.16
C LYS A 275 24.15 0.97 6.45
N GLY A 276 24.47 0.63 7.69
CA GLY A 276 25.83 0.29 8.09
C GLY A 276 25.97 0.05 9.59
N LYS A 277 27.18 0.16 10.14
CA LYS A 277 27.37 0.19 11.60
C LYS A 277 26.75 1.46 12.17
N LEU A 278 26.28 1.42 13.43
CA LEU A 278 25.66 2.58 14.06
C LEU A 278 26.71 3.66 14.40
N ASP A 279 27.91 3.26 14.83
CA ASP A 279 29.01 4.18 15.14
C ASP A 279 29.38 5.08 13.95
N ASP A 280 29.50 4.49 12.75
CA ASP A 280 29.84 5.22 11.52
C ASP A 280 28.72 6.18 11.07
N ARG A 281 27.49 6.00 11.58
CA ARG A 281 26.32 6.82 11.27
C ARG A 281 26.13 7.97 12.24
N LYS A 282 26.78 7.93 13.41
CA LYS A 282 26.72 9.01 14.42
C LYS A 282 27.01 10.40 13.85
N PRO A 283 28.01 10.61 12.96
CA PRO A 283 28.30 11.94 12.43
C PRO A 283 27.19 12.53 11.54
N LEU A 284 26.24 11.72 11.06
CA LEU A 284 25.07 12.24 10.32
C LEU A 284 24.18 13.14 11.18
N MET A 285 24.33 13.10 12.52
CA MET A 285 23.61 13.98 13.43
C MET A 285 24.01 15.46 13.31
N VAL A 286 25.12 15.77 12.61
CA VAL A 286 25.50 17.15 12.23
C VAL A 286 24.39 17.84 11.43
N LEU A 287 23.52 17.09 10.73
CA LEU A 287 22.37 17.66 10.04
C LEU A 287 21.32 18.28 10.97
N PHE A 288 21.36 17.97 12.27
CA PHE A 288 20.55 18.64 13.30
C PHE A 288 21.22 19.89 13.87
N ASP A 289 22.45 20.22 13.49
CA ASP A 289 23.10 21.47 13.91
C ASP A 289 22.38 22.69 13.29
N ASP A 290 22.57 23.85 13.92
CA ASP A 290 21.81 25.07 13.58
C ASP A 290 21.89 25.47 12.11
N VAL A 291 23.08 25.34 11.51
CA VAL A 291 23.33 25.75 10.12
C VAL A 291 22.59 24.83 9.15
N ALA A 292 22.79 23.51 9.25
CA ALA A 292 22.17 22.54 8.36
C ALA A 292 20.63 22.56 8.49
N MET A 293 20.13 22.55 9.73
CA MET A 293 18.69 22.56 9.98
C MET A 293 18.03 23.87 9.52
N HIS A 294 18.73 25.01 9.59
CA HIS A 294 18.20 26.27 9.07
C HIS A 294 17.97 26.21 7.55
N TYR A 295 18.92 25.69 6.76
CA TYR A 295 18.74 25.55 5.32
C TYR A 295 17.66 24.54 4.96
N ILE A 296 17.61 23.41 5.67
CA ILE A 296 16.56 22.39 5.47
C ILE A 296 15.18 22.97 5.79
N LEU A 297 15.05 23.69 6.91
CA LEU A 297 13.79 24.33 7.31
C LEU A 297 13.39 25.42 6.32
N SER A 298 14.32 26.28 5.89
CA SER A 298 14.05 27.33 4.91
C SER A 298 13.59 26.75 3.57
N ALA A 299 14.22 25.66 3.12
CA ALA A 299 13.83 24.95 1.91
C ALA A 299 12.48 24.21 2.06
N ALA A 300 12.13 23.76 3.26
CA ALA A 300 10.83 23.17 3.56
C ALA A 300 9.73 24.24 3.66
N GLN A 301 10.02 25.42 4.21
CA GLN A 301 9.08 26.54 4.37
C GLN A 301 8.81 27.27 3.05
N SER A 302 9.76 27.30 2.13
CA SER A 302 9.50 27.82 0.76
C SER A 302 8.41 27.00 0.03
N ALA A 303 8.14 25.77 0.48
CA ALA A 303 6.99 24.95 0.04
C ALA A 303 5.63 25.54 0.45
N ASP A 304 5.57 26.25 1.59
CA ASP A 304 4.37 26.92 2.10
C ASP A 304 4.18 28.30 1.43
N GLY A 305 5.29 28.91 0.98
CA GLY A 305 5.38 30.24 0.39
C GLY A 305 5.04 30.36 -1.11
N ALA A 306 5.12 29.26 -1.88
CA ALA A 306 4.74 29.27 -3.30
C ALA A 306 3.22 29.43 -3.52
N ALA A 307 2.42 29.27 -2.46
CA ALA A 307 0.99 29.58 -2.47
C ALA A 307 0.67 31.04 -2.05
N THR A 308 1.65 31.83 -1.58
CA THR A 308 1.41 33.15 -0.96
C THR A 308 2.04 34.35 -1.68
N TYR A 309 2.73 34.17 -2.81
CA TYR A 309 2.96 35.28 -3.75
C TYR A 309 1.82 35.34 -4.78
N ASN A 310 0.89 36.28 -4.54
CA ASN A 310 -0.31 36.66 -5.31
C ASN A 310 -1.61 35.94 -4.94
N THR A 311 -2.22 36.38 -3.83
CA THR A 311 -3.65 36.21 -3.48
C THR A 311 -4.61 36.90 -4.46
N SER A 312 -4.42 36.75 -5.78
CA SER A 312 -5.37 37.27 -6.78
C SER A 312 -5.37 36.54 -8.13
N SER A 313 -4.90 35.28 -8.21
CA SER A 313 -5.12 34.44 -9.40
C SER A 313 -5.29 32.96 -9.00
N PRO A 314 -6.41 32.27 -9.34
CA PRO A 314 -6.67 30.89 -8.91
C PRO A 314 -5.88 29.81 -9.67
N THR A 315 -4.89 30.16 -10.49
CA THR A 315 -4.23 29.21 -11.39
C THR A 315 -2.77 29.62 -11.64
N GLN A 316 -1.86 29.33 -10.71
CA GLN A 316 -0.45 29.19 -11.07
C GLN A 316 -0.11 27.70 -11.11
N PRO A 317 0.41 27.19 -12.24
CA PRO A 317 0.71 25.77 -12.38
C PRO A 317 1.79 25.36 -11.37
N VAL A 318 1.60 24.18 -10.75
CA VAL A 318 2.63 23.53 -9.93
C VAL A 318 3.91 23.42 -10.76
N VAL A 319 4.99 24.08 -10.31
CA VAL A 319 6.29 23.99 -10.98
C VAL A 319 6.85 22.58 -10.75
N GLU A 320 6.84 21.75 -11.79
CA GLU A 320 7.19 20.32 -11.73
C GLU A 320 8.55 20.09 -11.05
N ARG A 321 9.59 20.83 -11.45
CA ARG A 321 10.94 20.72 -10.87
C ARG A 321 10.95 21.02 -9.36
N HIS A 322 10.21 22.04 -8.92
CA HIS A 322 10.10 22.38 -7.50
C HIS A 322 9.31 21.32 -6.72
N TYR A 323 8.23 20.78 -7.30
CA TYR A 323 7.47 19.73 -6.64
C TYR A 323 8.29 18.43 -6.49
N ILE A 324 9.07 18.04 -7.50
CA ILE A 324 10.00 16.90 -7.41
C ILE A 324 11.05 17.16 -6.31
N PHE A 325 11.59 18.38 -6.23
CA PHE A 325 12.50 18.76 -5.15
C PHE A 325 11.86 18.59 -3.76
N LEU A 326 10.63 19.05 -3.57
CA LEU A 326 9.90 18.87 -2.30
C LEU A 326 9.68 17.40 -1.94
N LYS A 327 9.40 16.53 -2.93
CA LYS A 327 9.33 15.08 -2.72
C LYS A 327 10.66 14.53 -2.21
N ARG A 328 11.77 14.95 -2.79
CA ARG A 328 13.11 14.52 -2.37
C ARG A 328 13.47 15.06 -0.99
N LEU A 329 13.20 16.32 -0.70
CA LEU A 329 13.45 16.92 0.61
C LEU A 329 12.59 16.27 1.71
N CYS A 330 11.32 15.93 1.43
CA CYS A 330 10.48 15.17 2.35
C CYS A 330 11.09 13.79 2.66
N GLN A 331 11.60 13.09 1.63
CA GLN A 331 12.31 11.82 1.81
C GLN A 331 13.60 11.99 2.63
N VAL A 332 14.36 13.08 2.44
CA VAL A 332 15.54 13.42 3.25
C VAL A 332 15.15 13.51 4.73
N LEU A 333 14.09 14.26 5.06
CA LEU A 333 13.60 14.40 6.43
C LEU A 333 13.08 13.07 7.01
N CYS A 334 12.41 12.23 6.22
CA CYS A 334 11.97 10.90 6.64
C CYS A 334 13.15 9.97 6.95
N SER A 335 14.16 9.94 6.09
CA SER A 335 15.38 9.16 6.30
C SER A 335 16.17 9.68 7.49
N LEU A 336 16.25 11.00 7.67
CA LEU A 336 16.92 11.63 8.82
C LEU A 336 16.20 11.29 10.15
N GLY A 337 14.88 11.36 10.19
CA GLY A 337 14.08 10.94 11.35
C GLY A 337 14.24 9.45 11.66
N SER A 338 14.34 8.62 10.62
CA SER A 338 14.62 7.19 10.80
C SER A 338 16.02 6.96 11.40
N GLN A 339 17.05 7.68 10.94
CA GLN A 339 18.40 7.59 11.54
C GLN A 339 18.39 8.04 12.99
N LEU A 340 17.69 9.13 13.32
CA LEU A 340 17.53 9.60 14.70
C LEU A 340 16.92 8.50 15.60
N CYS A 341 15.83 7.87 15.15
CA CYS A 341 15.18 6.77 15.86
C CYS A 341 16.06 5.51 16.00
N PHE A 342 17.05 5.30 15.13
CA PHE A 342 17.98 4.16 15.25
C PHE A 342 19.17 4.46 16.16
N LEU A 343 19.56 5.72 16.29
CA LEU A 343 20.76 6.13 17.03
C LEU A 343 20.42 6.45 18.50
N VAL A 344 19.37 7.21 18.75
CA VAL A 344 18.96 7.59 20.11
C VAL A 344 18.47 6.36 20.87
N GLY A 345 19.06 6.07 22.03
CA GLY A 345 18.69 4.89 22.83
C GLY A 345 19.28 3.57 22.33
N SER A 346 20.15 3.61 21.33
CA SER A 346 20.99 2.48 20.95
C SER A 346 22.21 2.36 21.88
N GLY A 347 23.04 1.33 21.69
CA GLY A 347 24.33 1.20 22.38
C GLY A 347 25.37 2.27 21.99
N VAL A 348 25.03 3.15 21.05
CA VAL A 348 25.86 4.30 20.65
C VAL A 348 25.33 5.53 21.41
N GLU A 349 26.16 6.14 22.26
CA GLU A 349 25.81 7.31 23.06
C GLU A 349 25.54 8.54 22.16
N VAL A 350 24.29 8.69 21.74
CA VAL A 350 23.77 9.84 20.99
C VAL A 350 22.60 10.45 21.77
N ASP A 351 22.80 11.71 22.19
CA ASP A 351 21.78 12.48 22.89
C ASP A 351 20.68 12.98 21.94
N VAL A 352 19.57 13.40 22.53
CA VAL A 352 18.48 14.03 21.78
C VAL A 352 18.97 15.37 21.20
N PRO A 353 18.84 15.62 19.89
CA PRO A 353 19.33 16.84 19.27
C PRO A 353 18.64 18.11 19.80
N ALA A 354 19.41 19.19 20.01
CA ALA A 354 18.89 20.46 20.52
C ALA A 354 17.85 21.12 19.59
N ASN A 355 18.02 20.97 18.27
CA ASN A 355 17.12 21.52 17.25
C ASN A 355 15.99 20.55 16.84
N LEU A 356 15.62 19.59 17.69
CA LEU A 356 14.50 18.68 17.42
C LEU A 356 13.20 19.45 17.14
N SER A 357 12.99 20.60 17.78
CA SER A 357 11.85 21.49 17.52
C SER A 357 11.78 21.94 16.07
N LYS A 358 12.87 22.52 15.53
CA LYS A 358 12.94 22.96 14.13
C LYS A 358 12.73 21.81 13.15
N TYR A 359 13.32 20.64 13.43
CA TYR A 359 13.13 19.44 12.62
C TYR A 359 11.64 19.02 12.58
N THR A 360 11.01 18.91 13.75
CA THR A 360 9.61 18.50 13.83
C THR A 360 8.65 19.53 13.24
N GLU A 361 8.97 20.82 13.28
CA GLU A 361 8.21 21.86 12.60
C GLU A 361 8.34 21.78 11.08
N ALA A 362 9.57 21.59 10.56
CA ALA A 362 9.78 21.32 9.13
C ALA A 362 9.01 20.07 8.68
N PHE A 363 9.04 19.03 9.51
CA PHE A 363 8.37 17.76 9.21
C PHE A 363 6.84 17.89 9.25
N LEU A 364 6.30 18.66 10.21
CA LEU A 364 4.88 18.97 10.27
C LEU A 364 4.42 19.77 9.03
N ALA A 365 5.25 20.68 8.51
CA ALA A 365 4.92 21.43 7.30
C ALA A 365 4.63 20.50 6.10
N PHE A 366 5.40 19.42 5.93
CA PHE A 366 5.12 18.40 4.92
C PHE A 366 3.84 17.59 5.23
N THR A 367 3.52 17.38 6.51
CA THR A 367 2.28 16.72 6.94
C THR A 367 1.03 17.59 6.75
N THR A 368 1.17 18.92 6.71
CA THR A 368 0.06 19.86 6.44
C THR A 368 -0.03 20.32 5.00
N HIS A 369 0.95 19.97 4.16
CA HIS A 369 1.02 20.39 2.77
C HIS A 369 -0.14 19.81 1.91
N PRO A 370 -0.67 20.53 0.90
CA PRO A 370 -1.80 20.07 0.08
C PRO A 370 -1.57 18.76 -0.69
N SER A 371 -0.34 18.44 -1.10
CA SER A 371 0.00 17.17 -1.77
C SER A 371 -0.33 15.95 -0.90
N GLN A 372 -1.08 15.01 -1.46
CA GLN A 372 -1.40 13.74 -0.79
C GLN A 372 -0.16 12.84 -0.66
N PHE A 373 0.75 12.88 -1.64
CA PHE A 373 1.99 12.11 -1.61
C PHE A 373 2.94 12.55 -0.49
N LEU A 374 3.11 13.87 -0.32
CA LEU A 374 3.98 14.42 0.74
C LEU A 374 3.44 14.08 2.13
N ARG A 375 2.12 14.25 2.34
CA ARG A 375 1.46 13.85 3.59
C ARG A 375 1.66 12.38 3.90
N SER A 376 1.50 11.52 2.90
CA SER A 376 1.67 10.07 3.03
C SER A 376 3.10 9.67 3.38
N SER A 377 4.08 10.31 2.76
CA SER A 377 5.51 10.04 2.99
C SER A 377 5.93 10.25 4.45
N THR A 378 5.30 11.18 5.17
CA THR A 378 5.64 11.47 6.57
C THR A 378 5.11 10.46 7.60
N GLN A 379 4.10 9.65 7.26
CA GLN A 379 3.33 8.87 8.24
C GLN A 379 4.15 7.78 8.95
N ILE A 380 5.02 7.10 8.21
CA ILE A 380 5.83 6.01 8.76
C ILE A 380 6.82 6.57 9.81
N THR A 381 7.48 7.68 9.50
CA THR A 381 8.43 8.34 10.41
C THR A 381 7.73 8.90 11.65
N TRP A 382 6.53 9.49 11.52
CA TRP A 382 5.74 9.87 12.69
C TRP A 382 5.40 8.66 13.56
N GLY A 383 4.95 7.56 12.92
CA GLY A 383 4.65 6.31 13.61
C GLY A 383 5.83 5.74 14.39
N THR A 384 7.05 5.81 13.85
CA THR A 384 8.27 5.36 14.54
C THR A 384 8.67 6.31 15.67
N LEU A 385 8.64 7.62 15.45
CA LEU A 385 8.92 8.64 16.47
C LEU A 385 7.99 8.49 17.70
N PHE A 386 6.69 8.32 17.47
CA PHE A 386 5.70 8.19 18.55
C PHE A 386 5.80 6.86 19.31
N ARG A 387 6.34 5.81 18.68
CA ARG A 387 6.56 4.50 19.33
C ARG A 387 7.91 4.41 20.07
N HIS A 388 8.86 5.28 19.72
CA HIS A 388 10.23 5.22 20.21
C HIS A 388 10.32 5.42 21.75
N GLU A 389 11.11 4.61 22.45
CA GLU A 389 11.08 4.55 23.92
C GLU A 389 11.54 5.82 24.64
N ILE A 390 12.51 6.53 24.04
CA ILE A 390 13.06 7.80 24.56
C ILE A 390 12.34 9.00 23.96
N LEU A 391 12.42 9.19 22.64
CA LEU A 391 11.83 10.33 21.92
C LEU A 391 10.32 10.53 22.18
N SER A 392 9.53 9.47 22.39
CA SER A 392 8.10 9.62 22.68
C SER A 392 7.80 10.36 23.99
N LYS A 393 8.76 10.41 24.92
CA LYS A 393 8.64 11.08 26.22
C LYS A 393 9.21 12.50 26.20
N ASP A 394 9.83 12.90 25.09
CA ASP A 394 10.42 14.23 24.96
C ASP A 394 9.31 15.31 24.89
N PRO A 395 9.42 16.42 25.65
CA PRO A 395 8.41 17.47 25.67
C PRO A 395 8.09 18.07 24.29
N VAL A 396 9.08 18.18 23.40
CA VAL A 396 8.91 18.73 22.04
C VAL A 396 8.02 17.79 21.22
N ILE A 397 8.27 16.48 21.30
CA ILE A 397 7.48 15.46 20.61
C ILE A 397 6.04 15.41 21.16
N ILE A 398 5.87 15.49 22.49
CA ILE A 398 4.54 15.52 23.12
C ILE A 398 3.72 16.73 22.64
N GLN A 399 4.31 17.92 22.60
CA GLN A 399 3.63 19.11 22.07
C GLN A 399 3.29 18.94 20.58
N MET A 400 4.19 18.30 19.83
CA MET A 400 3.99 18.05 18.40
C MET A 400 2.89 17.02 18.13
N MET A 401 2.70 16.01 18.99
CA MET A 401 1.58 15.06 18.88
C MET A 401 0.22 15.78 18.90
N ILE A 402 0.07 16.82 19.71
CA ILE A 402 -1.16 17.62 19.78
C ILE A 402 -1.38 18.40 18.47
N LYS A 403 -0.32 19.03 17.93
CA LYS A 403 -0.38 19.69 16.61
C LYS A 403 -0.70 18.68 15.50
N TYR A 404 -0.10 17.49 15.56
CA TYR A 404 -0.31 16.40 14.63
C TYR A 404 -1.76 15.87 14.66
N PHE A 405 -2.40 15.77 15.83
CA PHE A 405 -3.83 15.43 15.91
C PHE A 405 -4.70 16.44 15.17
N ARG A 406 -4.42 17.74 15.33
CA ARG A 406 -5.16 18.78 14.60
C ARG A 406 -4.94 18.69 13.09
N ALA A 407 -3.71 18.47 12.63
CA ALA A 407 -3.42 18.24 11.21
C ALA A 407 -4.12 16.98 10.66
N THR A 408 -4.23 15.94 11.49
CA THR A 408 -4.92 14.70 11.15
C THR A 408 -6.41 14.92 10.87
N MET A 409 -7.05 15.88 11.55
CA MET A 409 -8.46 16.19 11.31
C MET A 409 -8.72 16.60 9.85
N THR A 410 -7.79 17.36 9.25
CA THR A 410 -7.89 17.76 7.83
C THR A 410 -7.46 16.63 6.90
N ASN A 411 -6.41 15.89 7.26
CA ASN A 411 -5.81 14.87 6.40
C ASN A 411 -6.67 13.62 6.21
N LEU A 412 -7.50 13.27 7.22
CA LEU A 412 -8.41 12.12 7.12
C LEU A 412 -9.60 12.39 6.19
N VAL A 413 -9.89 13.65 5.86
CA VAL A 413 -11.00 14.01 4.97
C VAL A 413 -10.61 13.69 3.53
N LYS A 414 -11.33 12.75 2.93
CA LYS A 414 -11.09 12.30 1.55
C LYS A 414 -11.50 13.37 0.54
N THR A 415 -10.57 14.26 0.22
CA THR A 415 -10.70 15.36 -0.76
C THR A 415 -9.47 15.39 -1.68
N GLY A 416 -9.55 16.10 -2.82
CA GLY A 416 -8.41 16.22 -3.73
C GLY A 416 -8.37 15.19 -4.86
N PHE A 417 -9.52 14.72 -5.34
CA PHE A 417 -9.59 13.81 -6.49
C PHE A 417 -9.03 14.48 -7.76
N PRO A 418 -8.24 13.78 -8.59
CA PRO A 418 -7.72 14.31 -9.86
C PRO A 418 -8.79 14.91 -10.79
N SER A 419 -9.97 14.29 -10.86
CA SER A 419 -11.09 14.73 -11.70
C SER A 419 -11.82 15.98 -11.19
N ARG A 420 -11.60 16.38 -9.93
CA ARG A 420 -12.33 17.48 -9.25
C ARG A 420 -11.43 18.70 -9.09
N ASN A 421 -12.03 19.81 -8.63
CA ASN A 421 -11.36 21.07 -8.29
C ASN A 421 -11.91 21.65 -6.97
N ASP A 422 -12.21 20.78 -6.00
CA ASP A 422 -12.80 21.17 -4.71
C ASP A 422 -11.75 21.51 -3.64
N SER A 423 -10.48 21.19 -3.88
CA SER A 423 -9.39 21.38 -2.93
C SER A 423 -8.10 21.74 -3.68
N PRO A 424 -7.18 22.54 -3.07
CA PRO A 424 -5.83 22.74 -3.61
C PRO A 424 -5.06 21.42 -3.78
N SER A 425 -5.45 20.36 -3.08
CA SER A 425 -4.88 19.02 -3.25
C SER A 425 -5.09 18.43 -4.65
N CYS A 426 -6.13 18.85 -5.39
CA CYS A 426 -6.47 18.31 -6.71
C CYS A 426 -5.34 18.50 -7.73
N GLU A 427 -4.65 19.63 -7.72
CA GLU A 427 -3.57 19.91 -8.67
C GLU A 427 -2.38 18.95 -8.46
N TYR A 428 -1.96 18.74 -7.21
CA TYR A 428 -0.91 17.78 -6.89
C TYR A 428 -1.34 16.34 -7.21
N SER A 429 -2.61 15.99 -6.93
CA SER A 429 -3.14 14.67 -7.28
C SER A 429 -3.12 14.40 -8.78
N ARG A 430 -3.35 15.41 -9.63
CA ARG A 430 -3.23 15.27 -11.11
C ARG A 430 -1.79 15.02 -11.57
N HIS A 431 -0.79 15.45 -10.80
CA HIS A 431 0.61 15.17 -11.09
C HIS A 431 1.06 13.79 -10.58
N ASP A 432 0.41 13.26 -9.54
CA ASP A 432 0.82 12.03 -8.87
C ASP A 432 0.03 10.79 -9.31
N PHE A 433 -1.20 10.95 -9.78
CA PHE A 433 -2.13 9.87 -10.07
C PHE A 433 -2.76 10.04 -11.45
N ASP A 434 -2.89 8.92 -12.17
CA ASP A 434 -3.50 8.89 -13.50
C ASP A 434 -5.04 8.97 -13.43
N SER A 435 -5.63 8.46 -12.34
CA SER A 435 -7.07 8.31 -12.17
C SER A 435 -7.56 8.54 -10.74
N ASP A 436 -8.87 8.75 -10.58
CA ASP A 436 -9.53 8.84 -9.27
C ASP A 436 -9.47 7.50 -8.50
N GLU A 437 -9.44 6.38 -9.22
CA GLU A 437 -9.30 5.04 -8.65
C GLU A 437 -7.93 4.83 -8.00
N ASP A 438 -6.86 5.28 -8.66
CA ASP A 438 -5.50 5.22 -8.14
C ASP A 438 -5.34 6.11 -6.91
N PHE A 439 -5.87 7.33 -6.98
CA PHE A 439 -5.96 8.23 -5.83
C PHE A 439 -6.72 7.58 -4.66
N ASN A 440 -7.89 6.97 -4.90
CA ASN A 440 -8.69 6.35 -3.85
C ASN A 440 -7.98 5.15 -3.20
N SER A 441 -7.33 4.31 -3.99
CA SER A 441 -6.53 3.17 -3.49
C SER A 441 -5.35 3.65 -2.62
N PHE A 442 -4.63 4.66 -3.11
CA PHE A 442 -3.53 5.29 -2.37
C PHE A 442 -4.01 5.94 -1.08
N PHE A 443 -5.10 6.71 -1.12
CA PHE A 443 -5.69 7.37 0.03
C PHE A 443 -6.13 6.38 1.11
N ASN A 444 -6.75 5.26 0.72
CA ASN A 444 -7.17 4.22 1.69
C ASN A 444 -5.96 3.59 2.40
N SER A 445 -4.86 3.38 1.67
CA SER A 445 -3.60 2.87 2.23
C SER A 445 -2.95 3.89 3.17
N PHE A 446 -2.92 5.16 2.76
CA PHE A 446 -2.49 6.29 3.59
C PHE A 446 -3.30 6.39 4.89
N ARG A 447 -4.63 6.33 4.80
CA ARG A 447 -5.52 6.42 5.96
C ARG A 447 -5.25 5.32 6.99
N ALA A 448 -4.96 4.10 6.53
CA ALA A 448 -4.59 3.00 7.40
C ALA A 448 -3.28 3.27 8.17
N GLN A 449 -2.26 3.79 7.48
CA GLN A 449 -0.97 4.17 8.09
C GLN A 449 -1.13 5.34 9.06
N GLN A 450 -1.87 6.39 8.68
CA GLN A 450 -2.16 7.52 9.55
C GLN A 450 -2.92 7.08 10.82
N GLY A 451 -3.87 6.14 10.69
CA GLY A 451 -4.54 5.54 11.84
C GLY A 451 -3.58 4.82 12.80
N GLU A 452 -2.53 4.17 12.29
CA GLU A 452 -1.49 3.57 13.16
C GLU A 452 -0.66 4.63 13.88
N ALA A 453 -0.25 5.69 13.18
CA ALA A 453 0.47 6.81 13.79
C ALA A 453 -0.37 7.52 14.87
N VAL A 454 -1.68 7.73 14.63
CA VAL A 454 -2.62 8.27 15.62
C VAL A 454 -2.72 7.37 16.85
N ARG A 455 -2.83 6.05 16.67
CA ARG A 455 -2.85 5.09 17.80
C ARG A 455 -1.54 5.12 18.60
N ASN A 456 -0.39 5.24 17.93
CA ASN A 456 0.90 5.37 18.62
C ASN A 456 0.97 6.68 19.42
N ALA A 457 0.53 7.82 18.86
CA ALA A 457 0.47 9.09 19.58
C ALA A 457 -0.49 9.04 20.78
N CYS A 458 -1.69 8.43 20.61
CA CYS A 458 -2.68 8.27 21.68
C CYS A 458 -2.20 7.37 22.82
N ARG A 459 -1.18 6.54 22.60
CA ARG A 459 -0.55 5.77 23.69
C ARG A 459 0.12 6.68 24.72
N VAL A 460 0.61 7.84 24.28
CA VAL A 460 1.40 8.78 25.09
C VAL A 460 0.51 9.90 25.64
N VAL A 461 -0.34 10.50 24.79
CA VAL A 461 -1.26 11.60 25.13
C VAL A 461 -2.73 11.23 24.89
N PRO A 462 -3.28 10.25 25.63
CA PRO A 462 -4.63 9.72 25.39
C PRO A 462 -5.75 10.72 25.69
N LEU A 463 -5.59 11.58 26.71
CA LEU A 463 -6.64 12.51 27.16
C LEU A 463 -6.83 13.65 26.17
N GLU A 464 -5.74 14.23 25.67
CA GLU A 464 -5.74 15.27 24.66
C GLU A 464 -6.30 14.76 23.33
N GLY A 465 -5.92 13.52 22.95
CA GLY A 465 -6.50 12.86 21.78
C GLY A 465 -8.02 12.67 21.91
N PHE A 466 -8.49 12.23 23.09
CA PHE A 466 -9.92 12.06 23.36
C PHE A 466 -10.67 13.39 23.35
N GLN A 467 -10.10 14.47 23.91
CA GLN A 467 -10.71 15.79 23.89
C GLN A 467 -10.92 16.29 22.45
N ILE A 468 -9.92 16.15 21.57
CA ILE A 468 -10.03 16.55 20.15
C ILE A 468 -11.08 15.71 19.44
N ALA A 469 -11.14 14.39 19.71
CA ALA A 469 -12.17 13.52 19.13
C ALA A 469 -13.58 13.91 19.61
N ALA A 470 -13.73 14.24 20.90
CA ALA A 470 -14.99 14.67 21.50
C ALA A 470 -15.49 15.97 20.86
N GLU A 471 -14.63 16.98 20.75
CA GLU A 471 -14.94 18.26 20.11
C GLU A 471 -15.35 18.08 18.65
N TRP A 472 -14.64 17.22 17.90
CA TRP A 472 -14.97 16.96 16.50
C TRP A 472 -16.29 16.22 16.34
N LEU A 473 -16.57 15.21 17.16
CA LEU A 473 -17.84 14.48 17.15
C LEU A 473 -19.03 15.41 17.49
N GLN A 474 -18.89 16.25 18.53
CA GLN A 474 -19.92 17.24 18.87
C GLN A 474 -20.14 18.24 17.72
N TYR A 475 -19.07 18.73 17.10
CA TYR A 475 -19.14 19.61 15.95
C TYR A 475 -19.94 18.96 14.80
N GLN A 476 -19.63 17.71 14.44
CA GLN A 476 -20.35 17.00 13.36
C GLN A 476 -21.83 16.77 13.68
N ILE A 477 -22.17 16.44 14.93
CA ILE A 477 -23.57 16.27 15.37
C ILE A 477 -24.35 17.59 15.27
N SER A 478 -23.71 18.72 15.56
CA SER A 478 -24.33 20.06 15.51
C SER A 478 -24.43 20.67 14.11
N THR A 479 -23.58 20.22 13.17
CA THR A 479 -23.49 20.77 11.82
C THR A 479 -24.58 20.18 10.92
N PRO A 480 -25.29 20.99 10.12
CA PRO A 480 -26.29 20.47 9.19
C PRO A 480 -25.65 19.62 8.08
N ILE A 481 -26.40 18.64 7.58
CA ILE A 481 -25.96 17.77 6.50
C ILE A 481 -25.92 18.55 5.18
N ASP A 482 -24.71 18.83 4.70
CA ASP A 482 -24.39 19.32 3.35
C ASP A 482 -24.18 18.16 2.37
N ILE A 483 -25.06 18.07 1.38
CA ILE A 483 -25.09 17.04 0.33
C ILE A 483 -24.23 17.46 -0.88
N GLY A 484 -23.86 18.75 -1.00
CA GLY A 484 -23.15 19.32 -2.14
C GLY A 484 -24.01 19.49 -3.41
N THR A 485 -23.42 20.03 -4.47
CA THR A 485 -24.06 20.19 -5.80
C THR A 485 -23.97 18.88 -6.60
N THR A 486 -24.91 17.96 -6.41
CA THR A 486 -25.01 16.75 -7.24
C THR A 486 -25.88 16.98 -8.47
N GLY A 487 -25.31 16.80 -9.66
CA GLY A 487 -25.96 16.96 -10.97
C GLY A 487 -26.67 15.71 -11.51
N SER A 488 -26.91 14.68 -10.70
CA SER A 488 -27.69 13.50 -11.09
C SER A 488 -29.07 13.55 -10.45
N LYS A 489 -30.06 12.95 -11.13
CA LYS A 489 -31.47 12.85 -10.73
C LYS A 489 -31.63 12.00 -9.44
N MET A 490 -31.06 12.46 -8.33
CA MET A 490 -31.08 11.74 -7.06
C MET A 490 -32.48 11.73 -6.45
N ALA A 491 -32.79 10.68 -5.69
CA ALA A 491 -33.82 10.74 -4.67
C ALA A 491 -33.52 11.95 -3.77
N GLU A 492 -34.38 12.95 -3.81
CA GLU A 492 -34.17 14.26 -3.17
C GLU A 492 -33.69 14.09 -1.71
N GLY A 493 -32.48 14.54 -1.38
CA GLY A 493 -32.04 14.71 0.02
C GLY A 493 -31.06 13.69 0.63
N LEU A 494 -30.43 12.77 -0.12
CA LEU A 494 -29.44 11.83 0.42
C LEU A 494 -27.98 12.17 0.04
N CYS A 495 -27.03 11.90 0.93
CA CYS A 495 -25.58 12.09 0.74
C CYS A 495 -24.99 11.04 -0.19
N SER A 496 -24.13 11.45 -1.14
CA SER A 496 -23.25 10.53 -1.87
C SER A 496 -21.95 10.25 -1.09
N ILE A 497 -21.17 9.24 -1.52
CA ILE A 497 -19.87 8.89 -0.92
C ILE A 497 -18.89 10.07 -0.92
N LEU A 498 -19.02 10.95 -1.91
CA LEU A 498 -18.15 12.11 -2.12
C LEU A 498 -18.81 13.42 -1.68
N SER A 499 -19.96 13.35 -1.02
CA SER A 499 -20.60 14.54 -0.43
C SER A 499 -19.72 15.07 0.72
N PRO A 500 -19.66 16.40 0.91
CA PRO A 500 -18.84 17.01 1.98
C PRO A 500 -19.17 16.43 3.37
N SER A 501 -20.45 16.21 3.66
CA SER A 501 -20.84 15.63 4.95
C SER A 501 -20.40 14.18 5.09
N ALA A 502 -20.60 13.32 4.09
CA ALA A 502 -20.22 11.92 4.21
C ALA A 502 -18.71 11.75 4.44
N VAL A 503 -17.86 12.52 3.74
CA VAL A 503 -16.40 12.43 3.91
C VAL A 503 -15.93 12.97 5.27
N GLN A 504 -16.59 14.01 5.80
CA GLN A 504 -16.30 14.56 7.13
C GLN A 504 -16.71 13.60 8.25
N TRP A 505 -17.90 13.00 8.15
CA TRP A 505 -18.38 12.01 9.11
C TRP A 505 -17.52 10.75 9.12
N ASP A 506 -17.11 10.24 7.95
CA ASP A 506 -16.23 9.07 7.83
C ASP A 506 -14.85 9.35 8.44
N ALA A 507 -14.26 10.51 8.16
CA ALA A 507 -12.97 10.94 8.74
C ALA A 507 -13.02 11.04 10.27
N MET A 508 -14.03 11.73 10.81
CA MET A 508 -14.23 11.90 12.25
C MET A 508 -14.45 10.54 12.94
N THR A 509 -15.24 9.67 12.33
CA THR A 509 -15.55 8.34 12.87
C THR A 509 -14.29 7.48 12.97
N PHE A 510 -13.46 7.47 11.92
CA PHE A 510 -12.20 6.74 11.91
C PHE A 510 -11.20 7.25 12.97
N PHE A 511 -11.14 8.57 13.16
CA PHE A 511 -10.33 9.19 14.20
C PHE A 511 -10.81 8.77 15.60
N THR A 512 -12.10 8.91 15.86
CA THR A 512 -12.73 8.56 17.15
C THR A 512 -12.53 7.09 17.51
N GLU A 513 -12.74 6.17 16.56
CA GLU A 513 -12.49 4.74 16.77
C GLU A 513 -11.02 4.47 17.16
N SER A 514 -10.08 5.12 16.47
CA SER A 514 -8.64 4.96 16.71
C SER A 514 -8.22 5.48 18.09
N VAL A 515 -8.77 6.62 18.51
CA VAL A 515 -8.49 7.25 19.81
C VAL A 515 -9.12 6.46 20.96
N VAL A 516 -10.42 6.20 20.89
CA VAL A 516 -11.15 5.56 22.00
C VAL A 516 -10.66 4.13 22.22
N GLY A 517 -10.37 3.38 21.15
CA GLY A 517 -9.81 2.04 21.25
C GLY A 517 -8.45 1.99 21.96
N GLN A 518 -7.68 3.08 21.93
CA GLN A 518 -6.39 3.20 22.60
C GLN A 518 -6.51 3.80 24.02
N LEU A 519 -7.50 4.66 24.26
CA LEU A 519 -7.81 5.22 25.58
C LEU A 519 -8.03 4.11 26.62
N PHE A 520 -8.92 3.16 26.34
CA PHE A 520 -9.25 2.04 27.25
C PHE A 520 -8.11 1.03 27.45
N LYS A 521 -7.07 1.05 26.60
CA LYS A 521 -5.92 0.16 26.72
C LYS A 521 -4.81 0.71 27.60
N ASN A 522 -4.64 2.04 27.65
CA ASN A 522 -3.48 2.67 28.30
C ASN A 522 -3.83 3.54 29.50
N VAL A 523 -5.09 3.98 29.63
CA VAL A 523 -5.53 4.80 30.77
C VAL A 523 -6.12 3.91 31.84
N GLU A 524 -5.66 4.11 33.08
CA GLU A 524 -6.21 3.46 34.27
C GLU A 524 -7.69 3.82 34.43
N VAL A 525 -8.49 2.86 34.93
CA VAL A 525 -9.96 2.99 35.04
C VAL A 525 -10.39 4.25 35.80
N GLU A 526 -9.63 4.67 36.81
CA GLU A 526 -9.91 5.84 37.65
C GLU A 526 -9.75 7.19 36.93
N LYS A 527 -8.89 7.25 35.90
CA LYS A 527 -8.58 8.47 35.15
C LYS A 527 -9.39 8.58 33.85
N LEU A 528 -10.29 7.64 33.60
CA LEU A 528 -11.11 7.65 32.40
C LEU A 528 -12.12 8.82 32.46
N PRO A 529 -12.28 9.59 31.36
CA PRO A 529 -13.29 10.65 31.26
C PRO A 529 -14.69 10.06 31.03
N VAL A 530 -15.21 9.35 32.05
CA VAL A 530 -16.48 8.60 31.93
C VAL A 530 -17.66 9.53 31.67
N ASP A 531 -17.75 10.67 32.37
CA ASP A 531 -18.89 11.58 32.23
C ASP A 531 -18.96 12.19 30.82
N GLN A 532 -17.83 12.66 30.29
CA GLN A 532 -17.73 13.17 28.92
C GLN A 532 -18.00 12.06 27.89
N GLY A 533 -17.48 10.84 28.10
CA GLY A 533 -17.76 9.69 27.22
C GLY A 533 -19.24 9.32 27.16
N ILE A 534 -19.95 9.41 28.29
CA ILE A 534 -21.39 9.16 28.37
C ILE A 534 -22.20 10.31 27.73
N GLU A 535 -21.77 11.56 27.89
CA GLU A 535 -22.38 12.72 27.22
C GLU A 535 -22.33 12.56 25.69
N LEU A 536 -21.17 12.16 25.16
CA LEU A 536 -21.01 11.87 23.73
C LEU A 536 -21.88 10.69 23.30
N LEU A 537 -21.93 9.61 24.08
CA LEU A 537 -22.78 8.46 23.79
C LEU A 537 -24.25 8.87 23.71
N GLN A 538 -24.72 9.71 24.64
CA GLN A 538 -26.08 10.22 24.65
C GLN A 538 -26.37 11.11 23.44
N ALA A 539 -25.43 11.97 23.04
CA ALA A 539 -25.55 12.77 21.83
C ALA A 539 -25.69 11.90 20.57
N VAL A 540 -24.88 10.83 20.45
CA VAL A 540 -24.93 9.87 19.34
C VAL A 540 -26.24 9.06 19.34
N LEU A 541 -26.73 8.63 20.51
CA LEU A 541 -28.00 7.90 20.62
C LEU A 541 -29.19 8.75 20.17
N ASN A 542 -29.20 10.03 20.56
CA ASN A 542 -30.26 10.99 20.25
C ASN A 542 -30.23 11.46 18.79
N TYR A 543 -29.09 11.38 18.11
CA TYR A 543 -28.98 11.79 16.72
C TYR A 543 -29.72 10.82 15.79
N ASN A 544 -30.66 11.33 15.00
CA ASN A 544 -31.44 10.54 14.04
C ASN A 544 -31.21 11.01 12.62
N THR A 545 -30.99 10.08 11.69
CA THR A 545 -30.75 10.37 10.28
C THR A 545 -31.42 9.32 9.40
N GLN A 546 -31.93 9.77 8.25
CA GLN A 546 -32.45 8.92 7.18
C GLN A 546 -31.37 8.54 6.16
N ASP A 547 -30.16 9.09 6.30
CA ASP A 547 -29.05 8.80 5.42
C ASP A 547 -28.31 7.53 5.85
N PRO A 548 -28.21 6.49 5.00
CA PRO A 548 -27.54 5.25 5.37
C PRO A 548 -26.03 5.39 5.58
N LEU A 549 -25.33 6.27 4.85
CA LEU A 549 -23.88 6.43 5.03
C LEU A 549 -23.58 7.09 6.39
N ILE A 550 -24.34 8.12 6.74
CA ILE A 550 -24.20 8.79 8.04
C ILE A 550 -24.65 7.85 9.17
N LEU A 551 -25.73 7.09 8.99
CA LEU A 551 -26.18 6.11 9.96
C LEU A 551 -25.10 5.04 10.22
N SER A 552 -24.38 4.60 9.19
CA SER A 552 -23.24 3.68 9.37
C SER A 552 -22.16 4.30 10.26
N CYS A 553 -21.85 5.59 10.09
CA CYS A 553 -20.89 6.32 10.92
C CYS A 553 -21.37 6.43 12.38
N VAL A 554 -22.65 6.74 12.60
CA VAL A 554 -23.29 6.78 13.92
C VAL A 554 -23.16 5.44 14.64
N LEU A 555 -23.42 4.32 13.94
CA LEU A 555 -23.31 2.97 14.49
C LEU A 555 -21.86 2.60 14.88
N THR A 556 -20.87 3.06 14.10
CA THR A 556 -19.45 2.87 14.43
C THR A 556 -19.05 3.68 15.66
N ASN A 557 -19.49 4.94 15.77
CA ASN A 557 -19.24 5.77 16.96
C ASN A 557 -19.92 5.16 18.20
N LEU A 558 -21.15 4.68 18.07
CA LEU A 558 -21.86 3.97 19.13
C LEU A 558 -21.11 2.70 19.58
N SER A 559 -20.57 1.93 18.64
CA SER A 559 -19.75 0.75 18.95
C SER A 559 -18.40 1.12 19.59
N SER A 560 -17.83 2.27 19.21
CA SER A 560 -16.55 2.76 19.75
C SER A 560 -16.71 3.29 21.17
N LEU A 561 -17.82 3.99 21.47
CA LEU A 561 -18.17 4.53 22.78
C LEU A 561 -18.83 3.49 23.70
N PHE A 562 -19.18 2.30 23.20
CA PHE A 562 -19.78 1.22 23.98
C PHE A 562 -19.03 0.86 25.28
N PRO A 563 -17.68 0.85 25.35
CA PRO A 563 -16.99 0.51 26.60
C PRO A 563 -17.38 1.41 27.78
N PHE A 564 -17.79 2.67 27.55
CA PHE A 564 -18.30 3.56 28.61
C PHE A 564 -19.61 3.05 29.24
N VAL A 565 -20.42 2.27 28.52
CA VAL A 565 -21.68 1.68 29.02
C VAL A 565 -21.44 0.73 30.19
N THR A 566 -20.24 0.11 30.28
CA THR A 566 -19.88 -0.76 31.40
C THR A 566 -19.88 -0.01 32.74
N HIS A 567 -19.61 1.29 32.73
CA HIS A 567 -19.66 2.16 33.91
C HIS A 567 -21.07 2.70 34.19
N ARG A 568 -21.95 2.80 33.17
CA ARG A 568 -23.34 3.28 33.29
C ARG A 568 -24.32 2.33 32.56
N PRO A 569 -24.72 1.21 33.20
CA PRO A 569 -25.48 0.16 32.51
C PRO A 569 -26.89 0.54 32.02
N HIS A 570 -27.46 1.63 32.56
CA HIS A 570 -28.80 2.13 32.21
C HIS A 570 -28.96 2.46 30.71
N PHE A 571 -27.86 2.71 29.98
CA PHE A 571 -27.90 3.01 28.54
C PHE A 571 -27.97 1.77 27.65
N LEU A 572 -27.73 0.56 28.18
CA LEU A 572 -27.72 -0.68 27.38
C LEU A 572 -29.02 -0.93 26.59
N PRO A 573 -30.23 -0.74 27.15
CA PRO A 573 -31.47 -0.92 26.37
C PRO A 573 -31.61 0.08 25.22
N GLN A 574 -31.15 1.34 25.40
CA GLN A 574 -31.21 2.37 24.36
C GLN A 574 -30.26 2.06 23.21
N VAL A 575 -29.05 1.57 23.53
CA VAL A 575 -28.06 1.09 22.56
C VAL A 575 -28.64 -0.07 21.74
N LEU A 576 -29.21 -1.08 22.41
CA LEU A 576 -29.84 -2.21 21.73
C LEU A 576 -30.99 -1.77 20.83
N TYR A 577 -31.88 -0.92 21.32
CA TYR A 577 -33.00 -0.40 20.54
C TYR A 577 -32.53 0.28 19.25
N LYS A 578 -31.50 1.12 19.32
CA LYS A 578 -30.92 1.77 18.14
C LYS A 578 -30.34 0.76 17.15
N LEU A 579 -29.58 -0.23 17.63
CA LEU A 579 -28.99 -1.29 16.79
C LEU A 579 -30.06 -2.12 16.07
N PHE A 580 -31.11 -2.56 16.79
CA PHE A 580 -32.20 -3.33 16.17
C PHE A 580 -33.02 -2.50 15.19
N ALA A 581 -33.28 -1.23 15.48
CA ALA A 581 -33.93 -0.32 14.52
C ALA A 581 -33.10 -0.21 13.23
N SER A 582 -31.77 -0.17 13.32
CA SER A 582 -30.88 -0.16 12.16
C SER A 582 -30.83 -1.49 11.38
N ILE A 583 -31.12 -2.63 12.01
CA ILE A 583 -31.25 -3.92 11.29
C ILE A 583 -32.47 -3.92 10.38
N THR A 584 -33.57 -3.28 10.79
CA THR A 584 -34.78 -3.16 9.98
C THR A 584 -34.81 -1.88 9.13
N PHE A 585 -33.69 -1.17 9.03
CA PHE A 585 -33.61 0.09 8.31
C PHE A 585 -33.94 -0.08 6.82
N GLU A 586 -34.78 0.82 6.31
CA GLU A 586 -35.22 0.89 4.93
C GLU A 586 -35.51 2.37 4.59
N VAL A 587 -35.09 2.82 3.40
CA VAL A 587 -35.11 4.25 3.02
C VAL A 587 -36.42 4.63 2.30
N VAL A 588 -37.10 3.66 1.69
CA VAL A 588 -38.41 3.84 1.03
C VAL A 588 -39.35 2.80 1.62
N GLU A 589 -40.39 3.25 2.32
CA GLU A 589 -41.32 2.37 3.07
C GLU A 589 -42.08 1.37 2.17
N GLU A 590 -42.26 1.66 0.87
CA GLU A 590 -42.95 0.75 -0.05
C GLU A 590 -42.48 0.94 -1.50
N SER A 591 -41.72 0.01 -2.09
CA SER A 591 -41.71 -0.19 -3.57
C SER A 591 -40.92 -1.42 -4.03
N LYS A 592 -41.34 -1.97 -5.18
CA LYS A 592 -40.84 -3.13 -5.93
C LYS A 592 -39.37 -3.06 -6.41
N ALA A 593 -38.56 -2.11 -5.94
CA ALA A 593 -37.16 -1.94 -6.35
C ALA A 593 -36.19 -2.72 -5.45
N PRO A 594 -35.08 -3.29 -5.99
CA PRO A 594 -34.09 -3.97 -5.17
C PRO A 594 -33.37 -2.97 -4.23
N ARG A 595 -33.16 -3.38 -2.98
CA ARG A 595 -32.47 -2.57 -1.96
C ARG A 595 -31.10 -2.09 -2.45
N THR A 596 -30.76 -0.84 -2.15
CA THR A 596 -29.44 -0.26 -2.48
C THR A 596 -28.32 -0.92 -1.67
N ARG A 597 -27.08 -0.82 -2.16
CA ARG A 597 -25.91 -1.37 -1.47
C ARG A 597 -25.66 -0.66 -0.13
N ALA A 598 -25.98 0.64 -0.03
CA ALA A 598 -25.85 1.43 1.20
C ALA A 598 -26.69 0.86 2.34
N VAL A 599 -27.99 0.62 2.08
CA VAL A 599 -28.92 0.07 3.08
C VAL A 599 -28.46 -1.32 3.53
N LYS A 600 -28.04 -2.18 2.58
CA LYS A 600 -27.48 -3.50 2.92
C LYS A 600 -26.24 -3.40 3.80
N ASN A 601 -25.36 -2.42 3.55
CA ASN A 601 -24.16 -2.20 4.35
C ASN A 601 -24.51 -1.78 5.78
N VAL A 602 -25.46 -0.86 5.97
CA VAL A 602 -25.91 -0.43 7.31
C VAL A 602 -26.48 -1.59 8.12
N ARG A 603 -27.37 -2.38 7.52
CA ARG A 603 -28.00 -3.53 8.20
C ARG A 603 -26.95 -4.58 8.60
N ARG A 604 -26.01 -4.86 7.70
CA ARG A 604 -24.85 -5.72 7.98
C ARG A 604 -23.97 -5.15 9.10
N HIS A 605 -23.74 -3.84 9.09
CA HIS A 605 -22.95 -3.14 10.10
C HIS A 605 -23.59 -3.21 11.49
N ALA A 606 -24.92 -3.03 11.57
CA ALA A 606 -25.68 -3.21 12.80
C ALA A 606 -25.58 -4.65 13.33
N CYS A 607 -25.72 -5.65 12.46
CA CYS A 607 -25.55 -7.06 12.85
C CYS A 607 -24.12 -7.36 13.34
N SER A 608 -23.11 -6.83 12.66
CA SER A 608 -21.70 -6.95 13.06
C SER A 608 -21.44 -6.29 14.43
N SER A 609 -22.06 -5.14 14.69
CA SER A 609 -21.96 -4.43 15.97
C SER A 609 -22.55 -5.25 17.11
N ILE A 610 -23.70 -5.91 16.88
CA ILE A 610 -24.30 -6.83 17.86
C ILE A 610 -23.40 -8.04 18.13
N ILE A 611 -22.79 -8.64 17.09
CA ILE A 611 -21.83 -9.73 17.27
C ILE A 611 -20.63 -9.27 18.09
N LYS A 612 -20.04 -8.11 17.74
CA LYS A 612 -18.88 -7.54 18.45
C LYS A 612 -19.19 -7.32 19.93
N MET A 613 -20.33 -6.69 20.22
CA MET A 613 -20.81 -6.46 21.58
C MET A 613 -21.05 -7.77 22.34
N SER A 614 -21.67 -8.76 21.67
CA SER A 614 -21.93 -10.09 22.23
C SER A 614 -20.67 -10.92 22.44
N ARG A 615 -19.58 -10.64 21.74
CA ARG A 615 -18.28 -11.31 21.88
C ARG A 615 -17.42 -10.65 22.95
N ASP A 616 -17.34 -9.33 22.94
CA ASP A 616 -16.38 -8.55 23.73
C ASP A 616 -16.92 -8.26 25.15
N TYR A 617 -18.25 -8.16 25.32
CA TYR A 617 -18.90 -7.89 26.60
C TYR A 617 -19.98 -8.92 26.99
N PRO A 618 -19.68 -10.23 26.91
CA PRO A 618 -20.69 -11.27 27.04
C PRO A 618 -21.17 -11.39 28.50
N TRP A 619 -20.27 -11.20 29.47
CA TRP A 619 -20.60 -11.16 30.89
C TRP A 619 -21.47 -9.95 31.25
N PHE A 620 -21.22 -8.77 30.67
CA PHE A 620 -22.00 -7.56 30.97
C PHE A 620 -23.45 -7.68 30.48
N ILE A 621 -23.63 -8.16 29.24
CA ILE A 621 -24.97 -8.45 28.68
C ILE A 621 -25.69 -9.51 29.53
N LEU A 622 -24.95 -10.47 30.08
CA LEU A 622 -25.46 -11.49 30.98
C LEU A 622 -25.52 -11.07 32.46
N CYS A 623 -24.87 -10.02 32.97
CA CYS A 623 -24.81 -9.70 34.42
C CYS A 623 -25.63 -8.50 34.86
N VAL A 624 -26.13 -7.67 33.93
CA VAL A 624 -27.35 -6.88 34.22
C VAL A 624 -28.49 -7.79 34.71
N PHE A 625 -28.42 -9.09 34.38
CA PHE A 625 -29.24 -10.20 34.90
C PHE A 625 -29.11 -10.48 36.41
N ILE A 626 -27.94 -10.26 37.03
CA ILE A 626 -27.69 -10.66 38.44
C ILE A 626 -27.81 -9.46 39.38
N MET A 627 -27.40 -8.25 38.96
CA MET A 627 -27.37 -7.09 39.84
C MET A 627 -28.76 -6.40 40.01
N TYR A 628 -29.69 -6.60 39.09
CA TYR A 628 -31.06 -6.03 39.14
C TYR A 628 -32.13 -7.02 39.64
N ILE A 629 -31.76 -7.98 40.50
CA ILE A 629 -32.71 -8.93 41.13
C ILE A 629 -33.69 -8.26 42.13
N SER A 630 -33.66 -6.94 42.34
CA SER A 630 -34.61 -6.28 43.26
C SER A 630 -35.74 -5.47 42.64
N LEU A 631 -35.82 -5.25 41.32
CA LEU A 631 -37.01 -4.64 40.71
C LEU A 631 -37.29 -5.24 39.34
N SER A 632 -38.54 -5.64 39.12
CA SER A 632 -39.16 -6.29 37.95
C SER A 632 -38.78 -5.75 36.56
N LEU A 633 -37.54 -5.95 36.11
CA LEU A 633 -37.13 -5.78 34.71
C LEU A 633 -36.79 -7.15 34.11
N GLN A 634 -37.43 -7.46 32.99
CA GLN A 634 -37.26 -8.71 32.25
C GLN A 634 -35.80 -8.88 31.76
N PRO A 635 -35.24 -10.10 31.73
CA PRO A 635 -33.84 -10.34 31.37
C PRO A 635 -33.46 -9.77 30.00
N CYS A 636 -32.31 -9.08 29.89
CA CYS A 636 -31.83 -8.55 28.60
C CYS A 636 -31.62 -9.65 27.55
N PHE A 637 -31.22 -10.87 27.95
CA PHE A 637 -31.17 -12.02 27.05
C PHE A 637 -32.55 -12.40 26.50
N ASP A 638 -33.59 -12.38 27.34
CA ASP A 638 -34.95 -12.66 26.88
C ASP A 638 -35.46 -11.54 25.96
N ILE A 639 -35.08 -10.28 26.21
CA ILE A 639 -35.40 -9.17 25.30
C ILE A 639 -34.73 -9.39 23.94
N LEU A 640 -33.43 -9.70 23.93
CA LEU A 640 -32.67 -9.99 22.71
C LEU A 640 -33.24 -11.19 21.96
N TYR A 641 -33.46 -12.30 22.66
CA TYR A 641 -33.96 -13.54 22.09
C TYR A 641 -35.39 -13.39 21.57
N ASN A 642 -36.27 -12.71 22.30
CA ASN A 642 -37.63 -12.43 21.85
C ASN A 642 -37.67 -11.45 20.68
N GLN A 643 -36.78 -10.45 20.64
CA GLN A 643 -36.65 -9.55 19.49
C GLN A 643 -36.15 -10.30 18.25
N VAL A 644 -35.14 -11.17 18.39
CA VAL A 644 -34.66 -12.01 17.27
C VAL A 644 -35.76 -12.99 16.82
N LYS A 645 -36.48 -13.63 17.74
CA LYS A 645 -37.64 -14.49 17.40
C LYS A 645 -38.73 -13.73 16.63
N LYS A 646 -39.06 -12.50 17.06
CA LYS A 646 -39.99 -11.61 16.34
C LYS A 646 -39.50 -11.30 14.93
N LEU A 647 -38.21 -10.99 14.77
CA LEU A 647 -37.62 -10.73 13.45
C LEU A 647 -37.57 -11.97 12.55
N PHE A 648 -37.42 -13.17 13.13
CA PHE A 648 -37.40 -14.44 12.41
C PHE A 648 -38.80 -14.93 12.02
N SER A 649 -39.85 -14.40 12.64
CA SER A 649 -41.24 -14.77 12.34
C SER A 649 -41.66 -14.38 10.92
N ASN A 650 -41.02 -13.38 10.33
CA ASN A 650 -41.21 -13.01 8.93
C ASN A 650 -40.01 -13.49 8.08
N GLU A 651 -40.20 -14.55 7.29
CA GLU A 651 -39.12 -15.18 6.52
C GLU A 651 -38.51 -14.20 5.48
N ALA A 652 -39.27 -13.21 5.01
CA ALA A 652 -38.86 -12.27 3.95
C ALA A 652 -38.18 -10.97 4.47
N LEU A 653 -38.25 -10.69 5.77
CA LEU A 653 -37.79 -9.42 6.34
C LEU A 653 -36.25 -9.27 6.34
N LEU A 654 -35.56 -10.35 6.72
CA LEU A 654 -34.10 -10.37 6.89
C LEU A 654 -33.42 -11.18 5.78
N THR A 655 -32.22 -10.73 5.38
CA THR A 655 -31.36 -11.53 4.50
C THR A 655 -30.78 -12.73 5.27
N GLN A 656 -30.36 -13.77 4.55
CA GLN A 656 -29.79 -14.98 5.17
C GLN A 656 -28.54 -14.67 5.99
N MET A 657 -27.68 -13.77 5.51
CA MET A 657 -26.50 -13.33 6.25
C MET A 657 -26.88 -12.58 7.54
N GLU A 658 -27.92 -11.73 7.52
CA GLU A 658 -28.42 -11.04 8.72
C GLU A 658 -28.97 -12.03 9.75
N LYS A 659 -29.76 -13.01 9.30
CA LYS A 659 -30.26 -14.08 10.18
C LYS A 659 -29.11 -14.85 10.82
N CYS A 660 -28.13 -15.29 10.03
CA CYS A 660 -26.98 -16.03 10.56
C CYS A 660 -26.12 -15.18 11.50
N ALA A 661 -25.96 -13.88 11.23
CA ALA A 661 -25.23 -12.98 12.13
C ALA A 661 -25.91 -12.85 13.50
N LEU A 662 -27.24 -12.77 13.54
CA LEU A 662 -28.01 -12.77 14.79
C LEU A 662 -27.93 -14.12 15.51
N ILE A 663 -27.93 -15.23 14.77
CA ILE A 663 -27.69 -16.58 15.32
C ILE A 663 -26.27 -16.63 15.94
N GLU A 664 -25.24 -16.16 15.26
CA GLU A 664 -23.88 -16.09 15.80
C GLU A 664 -23.82 -15.30 17.11
N ALA A 665 -24.52 -14.16 17.19
CA ALA A 665 -24.61 -13.36 18.41
C ALA A 665 -25.30 -14.14 19.56
N LEU A 666 -26.40 -14.83 19.27
CA LEU A 666 -27.08 -15.67 20.26
C LEU A 666 -26.22 -16.83 20.76
N VAL A 667 -25.44 -17.46 19.87
CA VAL A 667 -24.48 -18.52 20.23
C VAL A 667 -23.35 -17.97 21.10
N LEU A 668 -22.85 -16.77 20.80
CA LEU A 668 -21.82 -16.13 21.62
C LEU A 668 -22.30 -15.83 23.05
N ILE A 669 -23.56 -15.41 23.19
CA ILE A 669 -24.16 -15.19 24.51
C ILE A 669 -24.40 -16.52 25.23
N SER A 670 -24.84 -17.57 24.52
CA SER A 670 -25.08 -18.88 25.13
C SER A 670 -23.82 -19.55 25.67
N ASN A 671 -22.63 -19.23 25.12
CA ASN A 671 -21.36 -19.67 25.70
C ASN A 671 -21.18 -19.23 27.17
N GLN A 672 -21.80 -18.12 27.59
CA GLN A 672 -21.73 -17.63 28.97
C GLN A 672 -22.67 -18.34 29.94
N PHE A 673 -23.52 -19.25 29.47
CA PHE A 673 -24.25 -20.13 30.39
C PHE A 673 -23.29 -20.99 31.22
N LYS A 674 -22.09 -21.26 30.68
CA LYS A 674 -21.04 -22.09 31.31
C LYS A 674 -21.60 -23.42 31.82
N ASP A 675 -22.59 -23.97 31.13
CA ASP A 675 -23.27 -25.22 31.43
C ASP A 675 -23.52 -25.96 30.11
N TYR A 676 -22.87 -27.12 29.97
CA TYR A 676 -22.92 -27.93 28.77
C TYR A 676 -24.35 -28.33 28.39
N THR A 677 -25.17 -28.71 29.37
CA THR A 677 -26.52 -29.24 29.11
C THR A 677 -27.45 -28.14 28.64
N LYS A 678 -27.41 -26.98 29.30
CA LYS A 678 -28.21 -25.81 28.92
C LYS A 678 -27.82 -25.29 27.54
N GLN A 679 -26.52 -25.18 27.28
CA GLN A 679 -26.04 -24.72 25.99
C GLN A 679 -26.39 -25.71 24.87
N LYS A 680 -26.24 -27.01 25.10
CA LYS A 680 -26.64 -28.05 24.16
C LYS A 680 -28.13 -27.95 23.80
N ALA A 681 -29.02 -27.88 24.79
CA ALA A 681 -30.46 -27.77 24.55
C ALA A 681 -30.82 -26.50 23.76
N PHE A 682 -30.17 -25.38 24.06
CA PHE A 682 -30.35 -24.14 23.33
C PHE A 682 -29.91 -24.24 21.86
N LEU A 683 -28.74 -24.86 21.60
CA LEU A 683 -28.26 -25.08 20.24
C LEU A 683 -29.15 -26.07 19.46
N GLU A 684 -29.71 -27.07 20.13
CA GLU A 684 -30.70 -27.98 19.53
C GLU A 684 -31.97 -27.25 19.09
N GLU A 685 -32.53 -26.38 19.96
CA GLU A 685 -33.69 -25.54 19.59
C GLU A 685 -33.35 -24.62 18.41
N LEU A 686 -32.19 -23.96 18.46
CA LEU A 686 -31.76 -23.00 17.45
C LEU A 686 -31.51 -23.65 16.08
N MET A 687 -30.96 -24.88 16.08
CA MET A 687 -30.64 -25.64 14.87
C MET A 687 -31.79 -26.51 14.37
N ALA A 688 -32.86 -26.72 15.14
CA ALA A 688 -33.93 -27.67 14.81
C ALA A 688 -34.52 -27.47 13.41
N THR A 689 -34.82 -26.23 13.02
CA THR A 689 -35.36 -25.90 11.69
C THR A 689 -34.34 -26.18 10.57
N VAL A 690 -33.05 -25.92 10.82
CA VAL A 690 -31.98 -26.19 9.85
C VAL A 690 -31.72 -27.68 9.74
N ALA A 691 -31.67 -28.40 10.86
CA ALA A 691 -31.48 -29.85 10.88
C ALA A 691 -32.60 -30.57 10.13
N ALA A 692 -33.87 -30.27 10.44
CA ALA A 692 -35.02 -30.87 9.75
C ALA A 692 -35.01 -30.65 8.23
N ARG A 693 -34.53 -29.47 7.78
CA ARG A 693 -34.43 -29.15 6.35
C ARG A 693 -33.20 -29.77 5.68
N TRP A 694 -32.08 -29.83 6.38
CA TRP A 694 -30.82 -30.35 5.84
C TRP A 694 -30.82 -31.87 5.76
N THR A 695 -31.51 -32.56 6.68
CA THR A 695 -31.63 -34.02 6.71
C THR A 695 -32.89 -34.54 6.00
N SER A 696 -33.62 -33.70 5.27
CA SER A 696 -34.78 -34.16 4.49
C SER A 696 -34.34 -35.05 3.34
N ASP A 697 -35.19 -36.02 2.95
CA ASP A 697 -34.88 -36.94 1.86
C ASP A 697 -34.70 -36.20 0.52
N GLU A 698 -35.50 -35.17 0.28
CA GLU A 698 -35.38 -34.29 -0.89
C GLU A 698 -34.00 -33.61 -0.94
N MET A 699 -33.57 -32.99 0.16
CA MET A 699 -32.26 -32.31 0.22
C MET A 699 -31.13 -33.32 0.07
N ARG A 700 -31.24 -34.49 0.69
CA ARG A 700 -30.22 -35.55 0.58
C ARG A 700 -30.01 -35.98 -0.87
N GLN A 701 -31.08 -36.15 -1.66
CA GLN A 701 -30.97 -36.48 -3.08
C GLN A 701 -30.34 -35.34 -3.88
N VAL A 702 -30.77 -34.10 -3.64
CA VAL A 702 -30.23 -32.90 -4.28
C VAL A 702 -28.73 -32.72 -4.04
N LEU A 703 -28.25 -33.00 -2.81
CA LEU A 703 -26.84 -32.83 -2.47
C LEU A 703 -25.94 -33.96 -2.98
N LEU A 704 -26.49 -35.12 -3.35
CA LEU A 704 -25.73 -36.28 -3.82
C LEU A 704 -25.51 -36.28 -5.33
N GLU A 705 -26.48 -35.78 -6.11
CA GLU A 705 -26.47 -35.89 -7.57
C GLU A 705 -26.24 -34.51 -8.25
N PRO A 706 -25.16 -34.33 -9.04
CA PRO A 706 -24.86 -33.06 -9.70
C PRO A 706 -25.96 -32.53 -10.62
N ALA A 707 -26.70 -33.41 -11.31
CA ALA A 707 -27.79 -33.01 -12.21
C ALA A 707 -28.97 -32.40 -11.43
N LEU A 708 -29.43 -33.11 -10.38
CA LEU A 708 -30.51 -32.63 -9.52
C LEU A 708 -30.11 -31.37 -8.75
N PHE A 709 -28.82 -31.26 -8.38
CA PHE A 709 -28.28 -30.05 -7.77
C PHE A 709 -28.40 -28.83 -8.70
N LEU A 710 -27.98 -28.96 -9.96
CA LEU A 710 -28.07 -27.86 -10.93
C LEU A 710 -29.54 -27.46 -11.22
N ALA A 711 -30.44 -28.44 -11.33
CA ALA A 711 -31.88 -28.22 -11.50
C ALA A 711 -32.53 -27.53 -10.29
N PHE A 712 -32.14 -27.92 -9.08
CA PHE A 712 -32.63 -27.32 -7.84
C PHE A 712 -32.21 -25.84 -7.70
N LEU A 713 -31.02 -25.50 -8.19
CA LEU A 713 -30.48 -24.14 -8.20
C LEU A 713 -30.95 -23.30 -9.39
N GLY A 714 -31.43 -23.94 -10.46
CA GLY A 714 -31.85 -23.31 -11.72
C GLY A 714 -30.68 -22.90 -12.62
N ALA A 715 -29.54 -23.60 -12.57
CA ALA A 715 -28.36 -23.29 -13.39
C ALA A 715 -28.44 -23.90 -14.82
N ASP A 716 -29.30 -24.87 -15.01
CA ASP A 716 -29.59 -25.62 -16.24
C ASP A 716 -30.74 -25.04 -17.09
N GLN A 717 -31.49 -24.07 -16.55
CA GLN A 717 -32.67 -23.48 -17.21
C GLN A 717 -32.33 -22.21 -17.99
N LEU A 718 -32.89 -22.07 -19.19
CA LEU A 718 -32.95 -20.80 -19.93
C LEU A 718 -34.00 -19.89 -19.25
N MET A 719 -33.60 -18.68 -18.89
CA MET A 719 -34.44 -17.77 -18.09
C MET A 719 -35.73 -17.39 -18.85
N ALA A 720 -36.89 -17.77 -18.31
CA ALA A 720 -38.20 -17.22 -18.68
C ALA A 720 -38.70 -16.27 -17.59
N GLU A 721 -39.40 -15.19 -17.96
CA GLU A 721 -39.95 -14.23 -17.01
C GLU A 721 -40.94 -14.91 -16.05
N GLY A 722 -40.57 -15.07 -14.77
CA GLY A 722 -41.43 -15.57 -13.69
C GLY A 722 -40.94 -16.79 -12.91
N THR A 723 -39.94 -17.55 -13.38
CA THR A 723 -39.42 -18.75 -12.69
C THR A 723 -38.29 -18.48 -11.67
N ASP A 724 -37.71 -17.28 -11.65
CA ASP A 724 -36.55 -16.94 -10.78
C ASP A 724 -36.89 -16.88 -9.27
N HIS A 725 -38.18 -16.77 -8.91
CA HIS A 725 -38.59 -16.70 -7.51
C HIS A 725 -38.39 -18.01 -6.75
N THR A 726 -38.70 -19.17 -7.35
CA THR A 726 -38.61 -20.46 -6.65
C THR A 726 -37.15 -20.93 -6.52
N THR A 727 -36.39 -20.87 -7.61
CA THR A 727 -34.95 -21.24 -7.63
C THR A 727 -34.10 -20.26 -6.83
N GLY A 728 -34.46 -18.97 -6.81
CA GLY A 728 -33.88 -17.97 -5.90
C GLY A 728 -34.11 -18.31 -4.42
N ILE A 729 -35.33 -18.71 -4.04
CA ILE A 729 -35.64 -19.15 -2.67
C ILE A 729 -34.83 -20.40 -2.32
N ASN A 730 -34.74 -21.39 -3.20
CA ASN A 730 -33.96 -22.62 -2.99
C ASN A 730 -32.48 -22.34 -2.70
N ARG A 731 -31.82 -21.53 -3.54
CA ARG A 731 -30.43 -21.05 -3.32
C ARG A 731 -30.27 -20.37 -1.97
N SER A 732 -31.23 -19.51 -1.63
CA SER A 732 -31.22 -18.78 -0.37
C SER A 732 -31.36 -19.70 0.85
N ARG A 733 -32.24 -20.71 0.77
CA ARG A 733 -32.46 -21.70 1.83
C ARG A 733 -31.22 -22.58 2.03
N LEU A 734 -30.60 -23.03 0.93
CA LEU A 734 -29.36 -23.80 1.00
C LEU A 734 -28.24 -22.98 1.65
N SER A 735 -28.07 -21.73 1.21
CA SER A 735 -27.09 -20.80 1.79
C SER A 735 -27.34 -20.61 3.28
N PHE A 736 -28.60 -20.43 3.71
CA PHE A 736 -28.96 -20.27 5.12
C PHE A 736 -28.55 -21.48 5.96
N CYS A 737 -28.78 -22.71 5.48
CA CYS A 737 -28.35 -23.90 6.20
C CYS A 737 -26.82 -23.93 6.39
N VAL A 738 -26.06 -23.72 5.31
CA VAL A 738 -24.59 -23.71 5.36
C VAL A 738 -24.05 -22.60 6.26
N TYR A 739 -24.56 -21.37 6.13
CA TYR A 739 -24.15 -20.26 7.01
C TYR A 739 -24.46 -20.51 8.48
N THR A 740 -25.61 -21.14 8.78
CA THR A 740 -26.00 -21.43 10.15
C THR A 740 -25.11 -22.51 10.76
N ILE A 741 -24.82 -23.59 10.01
CA ILE A 741 -23.87 -24.63 10.42
C ILE A 741 -22.50 -24.00 10.69
N LEU A 742 -22.00 -23.17 9.77
CA LEU A 742 -20.73 -22.48 9.92
C LEU A 742 -20.71 -21.56 11.15
N GLY A 743 -21.76 -20.77 11.35
CA GLY A 743 -21.89 -19.86 12.49
C GLY A 743 -21.85 -20.59 13.83
N VAL A 744 -22.58 -21.70 13.95
CA VAL A 744 -22.59 -22.52 15.18
C VAL A 744 -21.23 -23.19 15.41
N VAL A 745 -20.66 -23.84 14.40
CA VAL A 745 -19.33 -24.50 14.52
C VAL A 745 -18.27 -23.49 14.92
N LYS A 746 -18.25 -22.30 14.29
CA LYS A 746 -17.24 -21.27 14.53
C LYS A 746 -17.33 -20.62 15.92
N ARG A 747 -18.54 -20.51 16.50
CA ARG A 747 -18.81 -19.69 17.69
C ARG A 747 -19.10 -20.48 18.97
N ALA A 748 -19.62 -21.71 18.88
CA ALA A 748 -19.90 -22.52 20.05
C ALA A 748 -18.59 -23.01 20.70
N ARG A 749 -18.37 -22.62 21.96
CA ARG A 749 -17.12 -22.93 22.70
C ARG A 749 -17.42 -23.26 24.16
N TRP A 750 -16.56 -24.09 24.75
CA TRP A 750 -16.49 -24.27 26.21
C TRP A 750 -15.77 -23.07 26.87
N PRO A 751 -15.90 -22.90 28.20
CA PRO A 751 -15.18 -21.88 28.96
C PRO A 751 -13.65 -22.03 28.84
N ALA A 752 -12.93 -20.91 28.79
CA ALA A 752 -11.47 -20.92 28.73
C ALA A 752 -10.80 -21.33 30.05
N ASP A 753 -11.47 -21.08 31.17
CA ASP A 753 -11.00 -21.51 32.49
C ASP A 753 -11.35 -23.00 32.74
N LEU A 754 -10.37 -23.75 33.25
CA LEU A 754 -10.49 -25.20 33.44
C LEU A 754 -11.48 -25.54 34.56
N GLU A 755 -11.52 -24.76 35.64
CA GLU A 755 -12.43 -25.03 36.76
C GLU A 755 -13.88 -24.71 36.37
N GLU A 756 -14.11 -23.61 35.66
CA GLU A 756 -15.41 -23.33 35.04
C GLU A 756 -15.83 -24.42 34.04
N ALA A 757 -14.90 -24.92 33.22
CA ALA A 757 -15.19 -25.98 32.26
C ALA A 757 -15.53 -27.31 32.96
N LYS A 758 -14.87 -27.65 34.07
CA LYS A 758 -15.21 -28.82 34.90
C LYS A 758 -16.57 -28.65 35.56
N ALA A 759 -16.82 -27.51 36.20
CA ALA A 759 -18.08 -27.20 36.87
C ALA A 759 -19.27 -27.23 35.90
N GLY A 760 -19.06 -26.73 34.68
CA GLY A 760 -20.04 -26.74 33.60
C GLY A 760 -20.19 -28.07 32.87
N GLY A 761 -19.41 -29.09 33.21
CA GLY A 761 -19.47 -30.42 32.60
C GLY A 761 -18.94 -30.48 31.16
N PHE A 762 -17.99 -29.63 30.78
CA PHE A 762 -17.37 -29.63 29.45
C PHE A 762 -16.15 -30.56 29.34
N VAL A 763 -15.58 -31.01 30.45
CA VAL A 763 -14.44 -31.94 30.46
C VAL A 763 -14.95 -33.38 30.44
N ALA A 764 -14.66 -34.11 29.36
CA ALA A 764 -15.07 -35.50 29.16
C ALA A 764 -14.03 -36.51 29.71
N GLY A 765 -12.76 -36.11 29.84
CA GLY A 765 -11.69 -36.97 30.32
C GLY A 765 -10.33 -36.27 30.29
N TYR A 766 -9.25 -37.05 30.38
CA TYR A 766 -7.87 -36.58 30.25
C TYR A 766 -7.07 -37.48 29.31
N THR A 767 -6.13 -36.91 28.57
CA THR A 767 -5.18 -37.66 27.76
C THR A 767 -4.20 -38.44 28.64
N PRO A 768 -3.46 -39.43 28.09
CA PRO A 768 -2.38 -40.11 28.81
C PRO A 768 -1.28 -39.16 29.34
N SER A 769 -1.13 -37.99 28.73
CA SER A 769 -0.22 -36.91 29.15
C SER A 769 -0.80 -35.97 30.22
N GLY A 770 -2.04 -36.20 30.66
CA GLY A 770 -2.73 -35.39 31.67
C GLY A 770 -3.42 -34.12 31.16
N ALA A 771 -3.54 -33.93 29.84
CA ALA A 771 -4.25 -32.78 29.28
C ALA A 771 -5.77 -33.02 29.27
N PRO A 772 -6.60 -32.01 29.59
CA PRO A 772 -8.06 -32.15 29.62
C PRO A 772 -8.62 -32.37 28.21
N ILE A 773 -9.56 -33.30 28.09
CA ILE A 773 -10.33 -33.58 26.88
C ILE A 773 -11.67 -32.85 27.02
N TYR A 774 -11.92 -31.91 26.11
CA TYR A 774 -13.16 -31.14 26.08
C TYR A 774 -14.17 -31.75 25.11
N ARG A 775 -15.46 -31.59 25.43
CA ARG A 775 -16.59 -31.88 24.53
C ARG A 775 -17.31 -30.59 24.13
N ASN A 776 -17.66 -30.46 22.87
CA ASN A 776 -18.40 -29.30 22.38
C ASN A 776 -19.92 -29.54 22.45
N PRO A 777 -20.73 -28.60 22.98
CA PRO A 777 -22.19 -28.69 22.95
C PRO A 777 -22.80 -28.84 21.55
N CYS A 778 -22.11 -28.38 20.50
CA CYS A 778 -22.58 -28.49 19.12
C CYS A 778 -22.20 -29.82 18.43
N THR A 779 -21.38 -30.68 19.06
CA THR A 779 -20.90 -31.93 18.45
C THR A 779 -22.05 -32.79 17.91
N PRO A 780 -23.10 -33.15 18.69
CA PRO A 780 -24.11 -34.09 18.23
C PRO A 780 -24.87 -33.61 16.99
N GLN A 781 -25.16 -32.31 16.94
CA GLN A 781 -25.92 -31.71 15.85
C GLN A 781 -25.03 -31.54 14.62
N VAL A 782 -23.78 -31.13 14.77
CA VAL A 782 -22.84 -30.98 13.63
C VAL A 782 -22.51 -32.33 13.00
N LEU A 783 -22.27 -33.37 13.82
CA LEU A 783 -22.01 -34.73 13.32
C LEU A 783 -23.21 -35.30 12.55
N ALA A 784 -24.44 -35.00 12.95
CA ALA A 784 -25.64 -35.40 12.22
C ALA A 784 -25.75 -34.74 10.83
N LEU A 785 -25.17 -33.56 10.64
CA LEU A 785 -25.24 -32.78 9.40
C LEU A 785 -24.03 -33.02 8.48
N LEU A 786 -22.93 -33.55 9.02
CA LEU A 786 -21.66 -33.77 8.33
C LEU A 786 -21.77 -34.66 7.07
N PRO A 787 -22.53 -35.77 7.05
CA PRO A 787 -22.64 -36.62 5.84
C PRO A 787 -23.18 -35.85 4.62
N ASN A 788 -24.20 -35.01 4.84
CA ASN A 788 -24.79 -34.19 3.79
C ASN A 788 -23.87 -33.02 3.38
N LEU A 789 -23.05 -32.51 4.31
CA LEU A 789 -22.01 -31.53 3.99
C LEU A 789 -20.92 -32.13 3.08
N LEU A 790 -20.43 -33.33 3.41
CA LEU A 790 -19.46 -34.04 2.57
C LEU A 790 -20.05 -34.40 1.20
N ALA A 791 -21.32 -34.81 1.16
CA ALA A 791 -22.04 -35.00 -0.10
C ALA A 791 -22.07 -33.73 -0.95
N LEU A 792 -22.41 -32.58 -0.36
CA LEU A 792 -22.39 -31.29 -1.05
C LEU A 792 -21.01 -30.94 -1.58
N ILE A 793 -19.95 -31.11 -0.78
CA ILE A 793 -18.56 -30.81 -1.18
C ILE A 793 -18.16 -31.69 -2.37
N ARG A 794 -18.44 -33.00 -2.29
CA ARG A 794 -18.20 -33.94 -3.39
C ARG A 794 -18.91 -33.50 -4.67
N THR A 795 -20.19 -33.18 -4.55
CA THR A 795 -21.00 -32.71 -5.69
C THR A 795 -20.41 -31.43 -6.27
N HIS A 796 -20.00 -30.48 -5.44
CA HIS A 796 -19.41 -29.20 -5.88
C HIS A 796 -18.08 -29.39 -6.64
N ASN A 797 -17.20 -30.28 -6.16
CA ASN A 797 -15.96 -30.61 -6.88
C ASN A 797 -16.24 -31.32 -8.20
N ASN A 798 -17.25 -32.19 -8.26
CA ASN A 798 -17.67 -32.86 -9.49
C ASN A 798 -18.33 -31.91 -10.50
N LEU A 799 -18.82 -30.72 -10.10
CA LEU A 799 -19.38 -29.74 -11.04
C LEU A 799 -18.34 -29.21 -12.02
N PHE A 800 -17.05 -29.26 -11.67
CA PHE A 800 -15.95 -28.86 -12.56
C PHE A 800 -15.60 -29.91 -13.61
N LEU A 801 -16.18 -31.12 -13.55
CA LEU A 801 -16.01 -32.10 -14.62
C LEU A 801 -16.64 -31.59 -15.92
N PRO A 802 -15.99 -31.81 -17.09
CA PRO A 802 -16.50 -31.31 -18.38
C PRO A 802 -17.95 -31.72 -18.67
N GLU A 803 -18.34 -32.94 -18.29
CA GLU A 803 -19.70 -33.47 -18.45
C GLU A 803 -20.76 -32.64 -17.70
N ASN A 804 -20.43 -32.14 -16.51
CA ASN A 804 -21.33 -31.32 -15.69
C ASN A 804 -21.28 -29.84 -16.09
N MET A 805 -20.15 -29.36 -16.58
CA MET A 805 -20.04 -28.01 -17.15
C MET A 805 -20.93 -27.84 -18.39
N CYS A 806 -21.03 -28.88 -19.23
CA CYS A 806 -21.93 -28.88 -20.40
C CYS A 806 -23.44 -28.86 -20.04
N ARG A 807 -23.81 -29.09 -18.78
CA ARG A 807 -25.21 -29.04 -18.30
C ARG A 807 -25.67 -27.64 -17.95
N LEU A 808 -24.76 -26.67 -17.88
CA LEU A 808 -25.11 -25.27 -17.63
C LEU A 808 -25.84 -24.70 -18.84
N SER A 809 -26.84 -23.85 -18.58
CA SER A 809 -27.47 -23.07 -19.64
C SER A 809 -26.49 -22.07 -20.26
N GLU A 810 -26.80 -21.58 -21.47
CA GLU A 810 -25.99 -20.56 -22.15
C GLU A 810 -25.77 -19.32 -21.27
N THR A 811 -26.79 -18.95 -20.47
CA THR A 811 -26.76 -17.81 -19.53
C THR A 811 -25.77 -18.00 -18.38
N PHE A 812 -25.58 -19.24 -17.91
CA PHE A 812 -24.72 -19.59 -16.77
C PHE A 812 -23.47 -20.37 -17.14
N SER A 813 -23.14 -20.46 -18.44
CA SER A 813 -21.94 -21.12 -18.97
C SER A 813 -20.64 -20.65 -18.29
N ARG A 814 -20.60 -19.39 -17.83
CA ARG A 814 -19.46 -18.76 -17.16
C ARG A 814 -19.60 -18.69 -15.63
N ALA A 815 -20.52 -19.43 -15.03
CA ALA A 815 -20.82 -19.35 -13.59
C ALA A 815 -19.67 -19.80 -12.67
N TYR A 816 -18.73 -20.60 -13.18
CA TYR A 816 -17.56 -21.08 -12.43
C TYR A 816 -16.29 -20.26 -12.67
N GLU A 817 -16.32 -19.31 -13.60
CA GLU A 817 -15.19 -18.41 -13.83
C GLU A 817 -14.96 -17.46 -12.64
N VAL A 818 -13.76 -16.88 -12.59
CA VAL A 818 -13.40 -15.86 -11.60
C VAL A 818 -14.30 -14.64 -11.75
N ILE A 819 -14.84 -14.16 -10.64
CA ILE A 819 -15.66 -12.93 -10.62
C ILE A 819 -14.80 -11.76 -11.07
N GLU A 820 -15.34 -10.85 -11.88
CA GLU A 820 -14.57 -9.73 -12.44
C GLU A 820 -13.86 -8.90 -11.37
N VAL A 821 -14.51 -8.71 -10.22
CA VAL A 821 -13.94 -8.01 -9.05
C VAL A 821 -12.70 -8.73 -8.52
N GLU A 822 -12.77 -10.05 -8.31
CA GLU A 822 -11.63 -10.86 -7.84
C GLU A 822 -10.50 -10.86 -8.88
N ARG A 823 -10.83 -10.96 -10.16
CA ARG A 823 -9.86 -10.90 -11.26
C ARG A 823 -9.09 -9.57 -11.25
N LYS A 824 -9.79 -8.44 -11.12
CA LYS A 824 -9.15 -7.12 -11.03
C LYS A 824 -8.26 -6.99 -9.79
N VAL A 825 -8.70 -7.50 -8.64
CA VAL A 825 -7.91 -7.53 -7.40
C VAL A 825 -6.61 -8.32 -7.58
N VAL A 826 -6.66 -9.50 -8.21
CA VAL A 826 -5.48 -10.33 -8.48
C VAL A 826 -4.53 -9.66 -9.49
N LEU A 827 -5.06 -8.95 -10.47
CA LEU A 827 -4.28 -8.20 -11.45
C LEU A 827 -3.70 -6.88 -10.89
N GLY A 828 -4.00 -6.53 -9.63
CA GLY A 828 -3.57 -5.26 -9.03
C GLY A 828 -4.28 -4.02 -9.61
N LEU A 829 -5.37 -4.22 -10.36
CA LEU A 829 -6.15 -3.13 -10.95
C LEU A 829 -7.09 -2.51 -9.92
N THR A 830 -7.10 -1.19 -9.87
CA THR A 830 -7.95 -0.41 -8.97
C THR A 830 -9.42 -0.53 -9.37
N GLN A 831 -10.31 -0.63 -8.38
CA GLN A 831 -11.75 -0.78 -8.60
C GLN A 831 -12.40 0.59 -8.82
N PRO A 832 -13.36 0.72 -9.74
CA PRO A 832 -14.07 1.97 -9.96
C PRO A 832 -14.76 2.43 -8.67
N VAL A 833 -14.76 3.74 -8.43
CA VAL A 833 -15.51 4.36 -7.34
C VAL A 833 -17.00 4.31 -7.70
N LEU A 834 -17.63 3.17 -7.40
CA LEU A 834 -19.06 2.98 -7.66
C LEU A 834 -19.89 3.80 -6.68
N ASP A 835 -20.83 4.59 -7.21
CA ASP A 835 -21.86 5.21 -6.38
C ASP A 835 -22.75 4.11 -5.74
N ILE A 836 -22.80 4.09 -4.42
CA ILE A 836 -23.41 3.04 -3.61
C ILE A 836 -24.95 3.07 -3.71
N TYR A 837 -25.52 4.18 -4.21
CA TYR A 837 -26.97 4.36 -4.35
C TYR A 837 -27.53 3.89 -5.69
N ASP A 838 -26.76 3.97 -6.78
CA ASP A 838 -27.22 3.62 -8.14
C ASP A 838 -26.83 2.19 -8.61
N SER A 839 -25.85 1.55 -7.95
CA SER A 839 -25.46 0.20 -8.35
C SER A 839 -26.33 -0.87 -7.66
N PRO A 840 -27.07 -1.72 -8.41
CA PRO A 840 -27.61 -2.93 -7.83
C PRO A 840 -26.46 -3.80 -7.27
N VAL A 841 -26.73 -4.54 -6.19
CA VAL A 841 -25.74 -5.38 -5.48
C VAL A 841 -25.07 -6.41 -6.38
N TYR A 842 -25.79 -6.86 -7.41
CA TYR A 842 -25.25 -7.65 -8.51
C TYR A 842 -25.72 -6.99 -9.80
N LYS A 843 -24.80 -6.72 -10.72
CA LYS A 843 -25.10 -6.09 -12.01
C LYS A 843 -25.82 -7.06 -12.96
N THR A 844 -25.59 -8.36 -12.79
CA THR A 844 -26.18 -9.41 -13.62
C THR A 844 -26.61 -10.63 -12.79
N HIS A 845 -27.54 -11.43 -13.32
CA HIS A 845 -27.92 -12.72 -12.72
C HIS A 845 -26.75 -13.72 -12.71
N LEU A 846 -25.85 -13.64 -13.71
CA LEU A 846 -24.62 -14.41 -13.76
C LEU A 846 -23.70 -14.09 -12.58
N GLU A 847 -23.45 -12.81 -12.31
CA GLU A 847 -22.60 -12.38 -11.18
C GLU A 847 -23.18 -12.84 -9.83
N ARG A 848 -24.51 -12.84 -9.69
CA ARG A 848 -25.20 -13.39 -8.52
C ARG A 848 -24.96 -14.89 -8.37
N MET A 849 -24.98 -15.63 -9.48
CA MET A 849 -24.73 -17.07 -9.49
C MET A 849 -23.26 -17.39 -9.19
N GLN A 850 -22.31 -16.65 -9.79
CA GLN A 850 -20.88 -16.75 -9.50
C GLN A 850 -20.60 -16.48 -8.02
N GLY A 851 -21.16 -15.40 -7.46
CA GLY A 851 -21.03 -15.07 -6.04
C GLY A 851 -21.62 -16.14 -5.12
N PHE A 852 -22.74 -16.75 -5.52
CA PHE A 852 -23.36 -17.86 -4.78
C PHE A 852 -22.45 -19.10 -4.77
N PHE A 853 -22.00 -19.60 -5.93
CA PHE A 853 -21.10 -20.76 -5.99
C PHE A 853 -19.79 -20.49 -5.25
N CYS A 854 -19.23 -19.29 -5.42
CA CYS A 854 -18.02 -18.86 -4.72
C CYS A 854 -18.17 -18.97 -3.21
N THR A 855 -19.18 -18.31 -2.67
CA THR A 855 -19.39 -18.24 -1.22
C THR A 855 -19.80 -19.60 -0.65
N LEU A 856 -20.59 -20.38 -1.38
CA LEU A 856 -21.01 -21.72 -0.96
C LEU A 856 -19.81 -22.67 -0.87
N TYR A 857 -18.94 -22.68 -1.89
CA TYR A 857 -17.73 -23.48 -1.91
C TYR A 857 -16.85 -23.16 -0.70
N ASP A 858 -16.48 -21.89 -0.53
CA ASP A 858 -15.57 -21.46 0.53
C ASP A 858 -16.15 -21.76 1.93
N ASN A 859 -17.45 -21.54 2.14
CA ASN A 859 -18.09 -21.81 3.42
C ASN A 859 -18.12 -23.31 3.77
N CYS A 860 -18.31 -24.20 2.80
CA CYS A 860 -18.27 -25.64 3.06
C CYS A 860 -16.90 -26.08 3.57
N TYR A 861 -15.82 -25.58 2.97
CA TYR A 861 -14.46 -25.86 3.45
C TYR A 861 -14.17 -25.16 4.78
N HIS A 862 -14.71 -23.96 5.02
CA HIS A 862 -14.61 -23.32 6.33
C HIS A 862 -15.31 -24.13 7.43
N ILE A 863 -16.44 -24.79 7.14
CA ILE A 863 -17.07 -25.68 8.12
C ILE A 863 -16.14 -26.85 8.43
N LEU A 864 -15.58 -27.53 7.41
CA LEU A 864 -14.64 -28.63 7.62
C LEU A 864 -13.40 -28.21 8.42
N GLY A 865 -12.77 -27.08 8.06
CA GLY A 865 -11.59 -26.57 8.76
C GLY A 865 -11.90 -26.20 10.22
N ASN A 866 -13.02 -25.52 10.48
CA ASN A 866 -13.41 -25.18 11.86
C ASN A 866 -13.94 -26.40 12.65
N ALA A 867 -14.44 -27.45 12.00
CA ALA A 867 -14.93 -28.65 12.67
C ALA A 867 -13.79 -29.36 13.44
N GLY A 868 -12.60 -29.48 12.85
CA GLY A 868 -11.43 -30.05 13.53
C GLY A 868 -11.04 -29.27 14.79
N LEU A 869 -11.01 -27.94 14.72
CA LEU A 869 -10.70 -27.08 15.86
C LEU A 869 -11.79 -27.08 16.94
N SER A 870 -13.06 -27.14 16.53
CA SER A 870 -14.18 -26.93 17.45
C SER A 870 -14.63 -28.22 18.13
N LEU A 871 -14.49 -29.36 17.46
CA LEU A 871 -14.96 -30.67 17.95
C LEU A 871 -13.80 -31.55 18.46
N HIS A 872 -12.55 -31.22 18.10
CA HIS A 872 -11.35 -31.98 18.48
C HIS A 872 -11.51 -33.49 18.25
N GLN A 873 -11.40 -34.29 19.32
CA GLN A 873 -11.41 -35.75 19.27
C GLN A 873 -12.70 -36.28 18.65
N ASP A 874 -13.85 -35.71 18.99
CA ASP A 874 -15.16 -36.15 18.48
C ASP A 874 -15.24 -36.11 16.95
N PHE A 875 -14.46 -35.23 16.30
CA PHE A 875 -14.34 -35.18 14.85
C PHE A 875 -13.27 -36.15 14.34
N TYR A 876 -12.05 -36.12 14.90
CA TYR A 876 -10.95 -36.95 14.40
C TYR A 876 -11.11 -38.46 14.65
N THR A 877 -11.98 -38.87 15.57
CA THR A 877 -12.29 -40.29 15.84
C THR A 877 -13.45 -40.84 15.01
N ILE A 878 -13.99 -40.08 14.06
CA ILE A 878 -15.02 -40.57 13.14
C ILE A 878 -14.46 -41.73 12.30
N GLU A 879 -15.15 -42.86 12.29
CA GLU A 879 -14.73 -44.03 11.51
C GLU A 879 -14.68 -43.72 10.00
N GLY A 880 -13.54 -44.03 9.38
CA GLY A 880 -13.33 -43.79 7.95
C GLY A 880 -13.23 -42.31 7.54
N LEU A 881 -13.03 -41.38 8.48
CA LEU A 881 -12.98 -39.93 8.18
C LEU A 881 -12.01 -39.59 7.05
N ALA A 882 -10.80 -40.17 7.06
CA ALA A 882 -9.80 -39.92 6.04
C ALA A 882 -10.30 -40.33 4.64
N GLU A 883 -10.91 -41.50 4.52
CA GLU A 883 -11.51 -41.99 3.27
C GLU A 883 -12.69 -41.12 2.83
N GLN A 884 -13.52 -40.67 3.77
CA GLN A 884 -14.64 -39.77 3.49
C GLN A 884 -14.19 -38.38 3.01
N ILE A 885 -13.11 -37.84 3.60
CA ILE A 885 -12.51 -36.56 3.16
C ILE A 885 -11.88 -36.72 1.78
N VAL A 886 -11.08 -37.78 1.56
CA VAL A 886 -10.47 -38.04 0.25
C VAL A 886 -11.55 -38.24 -0.81
N GLY A 887 -12.58 -39.03 -0.52
CA GLY A 887 -13.70 -39.32 -1.42
C GLY A 887 -14.69 -38.16 -1.62
N SER A 888 -14.49 -37.02 -0.95
CA SER A 888 -15.39 -35.85 -1.06
C SER A 888 -14.64 -34.55 -1.37
N ALA A 889 -13.76 -34.13 -0.47
CA ALA A 889 -13.02 -32.86 -0.55
C ALA A 889 -11.88 -32.89 -1.58
N LEU A 890 -11.25 -34.05 -1.79
CA LEU A 890 -10.08 -34.21 -2.68
C LEU A 890 -10.41 -34.97 -3.97
N ILE A 891 -11.69 -34.98 -4.36
CA ILE A 891 -12.14 -35.61 -5.61
C ILE A 891 -11.95 -34.66 -6.79
N SER A 892 -11.58 -35.22 -7.95
CA SER A 892 -11.54 -34.49 -9.24
C SER A 892 -10.68 -33.22 -9.24
N LEU A 893 -9.62 -33.19 -8.42
CA LEU A 893 -8.73 -32.02 -8.26
C LEU A 893 -8.10 -31.56 -9.58
N ASP A 894 -7.87 -32.47 -10.53
CA ASP A 894 -7.32 -32.13 -11.85
C ASP A 894 -8.17 -31.12 -12.64
N ASN A 895 -9.47 -31.01 -12.31
CA ASN A 895 -10.40 -30.10 -12.97
C ASN A 895 -10.77 -28.89 -12.09
N VAL A 896 -10.34 -28.87 -10.82
CA VAL A 896 -10.60 -27.75 -9.91
C VAL A 896 -9.65 -26.61 -10.25
N PRO A 897 -10.15 -25.39 -10.55
CA PRO A 897 -9.30 -24.29 -10.97
C PRO A 897 -8.51 -23.68 -9.79
N ASP A 898 -7.38 -23.04 -10.10
CA ASP A 898 -6.44 -22.49 -9.10
C ASP A 898 -7.10 -21.50 -8.12
N HIS A 899 -8.05 -20.68 -8.59
CA HIS A 899 -8.77 -19.72 -7.73
C HIS A 899 -9.67 -20.39 -6.70
N ARG A 900 -10.00 -21.67 -6.86
CA ARG A 900 -10.75 -22.50 -5.90
C ARG A 900 -9.83 -23.38 -5.06
N LEU A 901 -8.78 -23.91 -5.70
CA LEU A 901 -7.79 -24.73 -5.02
C LEU A 901 -7.03 -23.94 -3.95
N ARG A 902 -6.65 -22.68 -4.23
CA ARG A 902 -5.91 -21.86 -3.27
C ARG A 902 -6.70 -21.59 -1.97
N PRO A 903 -7.97 -21.11 -1.98
CA PRO A 903 -8.78 -21.02 -0.76
C PRO A 903 -8.95 -22.36 -0.05
N MET A 904 -9.20 -23.44 -0.80
CA MET A 904 -9.33 -24.79 -0.22
C MET A 904 -8.08 -25.18 0.57
N LEU A 905 -6.89 -25.06 -0.03
CA LEU A 905 -5.62 -25.37 0.63
C LEU A 905 -5.37 -24.45 1.82
N HIS A 906 -5.60 -23.14 1.67
CA HIS A 906 -5.42 -22.21 2.77
C HIS A 906 -6.34 -22.55 3.95
N ILE A 907 -7.60 -22.88 3.70
CA ILE A 907 -8.57 -23.21 4.76
C ILE A 907 -8.29 -24.57 5.40
N LEU A 908 -7.86 -25.57 4.63
CA LEU A 908 -7.60 -26.91 5.17
C LEU A 908 -6.21 -27.07 5.80
N LEU A 909 -5.22 -26.25 5.43
CA LEU A 909 -3.84 -26.35 5.92
C LEU A 909 -3.44 -25.27 6.94
N SER A 910 -4.20 -24.17 7.05
CA SER A 910 -3.92 -23.12 8.05
C SER A 910 -4.52 -23.40 9.43
N TYR A 911 -5.26 -24.50 9.56
CA TYR A 911 -5.83 -25.04 10.81
C TYR A 911 -5.37 -26.47 10.98
#